data_AF-A0A2G7FJW9-F1
#
_entry.id   AF-A0A2G7FJW9-F1
#
_cell.length_a   1.000
_cell.length_b   1.000
_cell.length_c   1.000
_cell.angle_alpha   90.00
_cell.angle_beta   90.00
_cell.angle_gamma   90.00
#
_symmetry.space_group_name_H-M   'P 1'
#
loop_
_entity.id
_entity.type
_entity.pdbx_description
1 polymer ?
#
loop_
_entity_poly.entity_id
_entity_poly.type
_entity_poly.pdbx_seq_one_letter_code
_entity_poly.pdbx_strand_id
1 'polypeptide(L)'
;MPQQDSDEKPPLHVQEAEIDEELEALEGYVVDPSQYPDNAARLKTSPDGRFVLIPQPLNTSNDPLNWPSRKKWFLVAIVAYIALLADYTGGTAIITVIPQSMQWELSQATVQRAVVGNLFTIGACGLFVVPLAHYFGRLPVTLFFQCVMVGTCAWSAAATSFPSYLAARIINGFFCSVGQGGALMWIKDLFFFHEHPKVINYVEFSIIMSPYLGPLITSFIVSGVSWRWAFWLCTIMSGVGLVLIFFLDESLFDRKHPPSSRGSYISRLTGAHQAKGWKHKSLVQCLALPVIAITKIPVLTILVYYFLNFAWVIGVNTTIGLWLTNIYGFSTSGIGYFYFFGVVGVLIGWFAGHFLHDAVGQYYIKRHNGRLDPEARLIITYPATIICCISLIILGLAFQYHWHYMVIAVFAATQCIGVMIVTTAINAYLLDSYPEGSGVVGAWVTASRNWAGFMATYIQIDWVTRIGPAKALGIQAAITFASVFFMVFLQVYDFNIHNGTLLSPILRTRVPGSPGSEATRSHFTNFFAKTLPHWQIEFQNSTAKSNEIPIINFIATRDPPGIPAGNISRLTLVAHYDSKNSPEGFIGAIDSAAPCAIIMHAVRSIDAVLSRKWGTLPTVQNTEGIQVIFTDGEEAIYPDWMEMLFGARSLAAEWEYTRYPPASRYSSWLKAISLFVLLDLLGSREPKIASYFNTTHSFYQRAAVLEKRLRVLNQFKSGGTGPWLIDANRDNIGANRFPIYDDQVPFEERGVDVLHLIDANPDTGDFPKVWHTLDDTGENLDLDVMEDWSVLLIAFIVEWMELEGYVM
;
A
#
# COMPACT_ATOMS: atom_id res chain seq x y z
N MET A 1 -15.61 38.16 25.61
CA MET A 1 -15.77 36.69 25.54
C MET A 1 -15.82 36.32 24.08
N PRO A 2 -14.84 35.58 23.53
CA PRO A 2 -14.95 35.08 22.16
C PRO A 2 -15.75 33.77 22.16
N GLN A 3 -16.80 33.71 21.34
CA GLN A 3 -17.44 32.47 20.91
C GLN A 3 -16.67 31.94 19.71
N GLN A 4 -16.15 30.71 19.83
CA GLN A 4 -15.64 29.88 18.74
C GLN A 4 -16.85 29.30 17.99
N ASP A 5 -17.02 29.63 16.71
CA ASP A 5 -17.90 28.88 15.80
C ASP A 5 -17.07 27.83 15.07
N SER A 6 -17.49 26.58 15.24
CA SER A 6 -16.87 25.34 14.80
C SER A 6 -17.42 24.90 13.44
N ASP A 7 -16.61 24.99 12.38
CA ASP A 7 -16.85 24.36 11.08
C ASP A 7 -16.57 22.83 11.16
N GLU A 8 -17.44 22.08 11.86
CA GLU A 8 -17.41 20.61 11.92
C GLU A 8 -18.13 20.01 10.71
N LYS A 9 -17.43 19.14 9.96
CA LYS A 9 -18.07 18.20 9.02
C LYS A 9 -19.11 17.38 9.77
N PRO A 10 -20.26 17.05 9.14
CA PRO A 10 -21.13 16.03 9.66
C PRO A 10 -20.35 14.71 9.75
N PRO A 11 -20.48 14.01 10.86
CA PRO A 11 -19.67 12.84 11.09
C PRO A 11 -20.17 11.56 10.39
N LEU A 12 -19.23 10.66 10.08
CA LEU A 12 -19.36 9.39 9.33
C LEU A 12 -20.37 8.37 9.91
N HIS A 13 -21.53 8.17 9.29
CA HIS A 13 -22.59 7.29 9.82
C HIS A 13 -22.22 5.79 9.95
N VAL A 14 -21.40 5.40 10.93
CA VAL A 14 -21.08 4.00 11.28
C VAL A 14 -22.36 3.28 11.69
N GLN A 15 -22.90 2.49 10.78
CA GLN A 15 -23.89 1.47 11.12
C GLN A 15 -23.21 0.48 12.08
N GLU A 16 -23.63 0.55 13.34
CA GLU A 16 -23.39 -0.44 14.39
C GLU A 16 -21.94 -0.93 14.55
N ALA A 17 -21.07 -0.13 15.16
CA ALA A 17 -19.86 -0.59 15.87
C ALA A 17 -18.82 -1.44 15.07
N GLU A 18 -18.94 -1.57 13.76
CA GLU A 18 -18.00 -2.30 12.90
C GLU A 18 -17.15 -1.32 12.07
N ILE A 19 -15.84 -1.36 12.31
CA ILE A 19 -14.83 -0.70 11.45
C ILE A 19 -14.33 -1.78 10.48
N ASP A 20 -14.47 -1.55 9.18
CA ASP A 20 -13.90 -2.43 8.15
C ASP A 20 -12.42 -2.11 7.97
N GLU A 21 -11.57 -2.88 8.64
CA GLU A 21 -10.12 -2.71 8.59
C GLU A 21 -9.55 -2.88 7.17
N GLU A 22 -10.19 -3.65 6.30
CA GLU A 22 -9.75 -3.83 4.91
C GLU A 22 -9.99 -2.54 4.09
N LEU A 23 -11.06 -1.80 4.39
CA LEU A 23 -11.32 -0.52 3.74
C LEU A 23 -10.47 0.61 4.32
N GLU A 24 -10.32 0.69 5.64
CA GLU A 24 -9.46 1.71 6.25
C GLU A 24 -7.99 1.57 5.80
N ALA A 25 -7.54 0.34 5.47
CA ALA A 25 -6.24 0.11 4.86
C ALA A 25 -6.10 0.70 3.45
N LEU A 26 -7.20 0.83 2.71
CA LEU A 26 -7.25 1.37 1.34
C LEU A 26 -7.46 2.89 1.32
N GLU A 27 -8.27 3.41 2.24
CA GLU A 27 -8.71 4.82 2.27
C GLU A 27 -7.99 5.67 3.33
N GLY A 28 -7.11 5.05 4.13
CA GLY A 28 -6.41 5.69 5.24
C GLY A 28 -7.18 5.59 6.55
N TYR A 29 -6.45 5.22 7.62
CA TYR A 29 -7.02 4.94 8.93
C TYR A 29 -7.42 6.22 9.65
N VAL A 30 -8.66 6.32 10.10
CA VAL A 30 -9.12 7.46 10.90
C VAL A 30 -8.80 7.19 12.38
N VAL A 31 -7.79 7.87 12.92
CA VAL A 31 -7.32 7.55 14.28
C VAL A 31 -7.91 8.49 15.33
N ASP A 32 -8.28 9.71 14.94
CA ASP A 32 -8.81 10.74 15.83
C ASP A 32 -10.33 10.55 16.09
N PRO A 33 -10.77 10.35 17.35
CA PRO A 33 -12.17 10.19 17.69
C PRO A 33 -13.07 11.35 17.27
N SER A 34 -12.54 12.58 17.18
CA SER A 34 -13.30 13.78 16.77
C SER A 34 -13.78 13.72 15.31
N GLN A 35 -13.21 12.84 14.51
CA GLN A 35 -13.56 12.69 13.09
C GLN A 35 -14.71 11.70 12.85
N TYR A 36 -15.15 10.98 13.89
CA TYR A 36 -16.27 10.04 13.87
C TYR A 36 -17.54 10.63 14.51
N PRO A 37 -18.73 10.07 14.25
CA PRO A 37 -19.98 10.59 14.83
C PRO A 37 -20.06 10.52 16.30
N ASP A 38 -20.68 11.56 16.83
CA ASP A 38 -20.85 11.75 18.26
C ASP A 38 -19.48 11.67 18.98
N ASN A 39 -18.39 12.13 18.34
CA ASN A 39 -17.01 11.98 18.82
C ASN A 39 -16.63 10.51 19.10
N ALA A 40 -16.97 9.62 18.17
CA ALA A 40 -16.79 8.18 18.30
C ALA A 40 -17.52 7.55 19.50
N ALA A 41 -18.62 8.13 20.00
CA ALA A 41 -19.32 7.63 21.20
C ALA A 41 -19.80 6.18 21.11
N ARG A 42 -20.00 5.66 19.88
CA ARG A 42 -20.39 4.26 19.63
C ARG A 42 -19.20 3.32 19.41
N LEU A 43 -17.99 3.85 19.31
CA LEU A 43 -16.76 3.11 19.10
C LEU A 43 -15.96 3.05 20.41
N LYS A 44 -15.16 2.00 20.56
CA LYS A 44 -14.22 1.90 21.68
C LYS A 44 -13.00 2.75 21.36
N THR A 45 -12.65 3.60 22.31
CA THR A 45 -11.47 4.47 22.26
C THR A 45 -10.42 4.02 23.26
N SER A 46 -9.20 4.54 23.10
CA SER A 46 -8.12 4.35 24.05
C SER A 46 -8.50 4.90 25.45
N PRO A 47 -7.90 4.43 26.55
CA PRO A 47 -8.24 4.88 27.91
C PRO A 47 -8.09 6.40 28.14
N ASP A 48 -7.21 7.04 27.37
CA ASP A 48 -6.97 8.49 27.35
C ASP A 48 -7.85 9.24 26.34
N GLY A 49 -8.72 8.53 25.61
CA GLY A 49 -9.67 9.09 24.63
C GLY A 49 -9.00 9.70 23.41
N ARG A 50 -7.71 9.43 23.17
CA ARG A 50 -6.95 10.06 22.08
C ARG A 50 -7.08 9.34 20.74
N PHE A 51 -7.33 8.04 20.77
CA PHE A 51 -7.34 7.21 19.57
C PHE A 51 -8.57 6.30 19.54
N VAL A 52 -9.11 6.08 18.35
CA VAL A 52 -10.08 5.01 18.10
C VAL A 52 -9.33 3.67 18.02
N LEU A 53 -9.89 2.63 18.64
CA LEU A 53 -9.28 1.30 18.67
C LEU A 53 -9.59 0.55 17.36
N ILE A 54 -8.57 0.34 16.53
CA ILE A 54 -8.69 -0.38 15.25
C ILE A 54 -7.83 -1.65 15.34
N PRO A 55 -8.39 -2.85 15.09
CA PRO A 55 -9.82 -3.12 14.91
C PRO A 55 -10.61 -3.00 16.23
N GLN A 56 -11.93 -2.84 16.14
CA GLN A 56 -12.80 -2.77 17.31
C GLN A 56 -12.78 -4.11 18.10
N PRO A 57 -12.42 -4.11 19.39
CA PRO A 57 -12.33 -5.36 20.14
C PRO A 57 -13.72 -5.88 20.51
N LEU A 58 -13.95 -7.18 20.45
CA LEU A 58 -15.23 -7.78 20.86
C LEU A 58 -15.45 -7.68 22.38
N ASN A 59 -16.67 -7.81 22.89
CA ASN A 59 -16.92 -7.78 24.35
C ASN A 59 -16.54 -9.09 25.09
N THR A 60 -15.93 -10.04 24.40
CA THR A 60 -15.57 -11.34 24.98
C THR A 60 -14.17 -11.32 25.57
N SER A 61 -13.97 -11.96 26.72
CA SER A 61 -12.64 -12.16 27.32
C SER A 61 -11.71 -13.04 26.48
N ASN A 62 -12.26 -13.69 25.45
CA ASN A 62 -11.55 -14.59 24.56
C ASN A 62 -10.79 -13.84 23.45
N ASP A 63 -11.20 -12.61 23.13
CA ASP A 63 -10.50 -11.76 22.17
C ASP A 63 -9.11 -11.34 22.73
N PRO A 64 -8.00 -11.66 22.03
CA PRO A 64 -6.66 -11.28 22.48
C PRO A 64 -6.42 -9.77 22.59
N LEU A 65 -7.20 -8.94 21.88
CA LEU A 65 -7.11 -7.48 22.00
C LEU A 65 -7.56 -6.98 23.38
N ASN A 66 -8.38 -7.73 24.10
CA ASN A 66 -8.80 -7.37 25.47
C ASN A 66 -7.85 -7.87 26.56
N TRP A 67 -6.78 -8.57 26.21
CA TRP A 67 -5.87 -9.09 27.22
C TRP A 67 -5.14 -7.97 27.96
N PRO A 68 -4.81 -8.16 29.27
CA PRO A 68 -4.08 -7.15 30.01
C PRO A 68 -2.77 -6.78 29.32
N SER A 69 -2.43 -5.49 29.25
CA SER A 69 -1.22 -5.02 28.53
C SER A 69 0.05 -5.71 29.02
N ARG A 70 0.16 -6.01 30.32
CA ARG A 70 1.28 -6.79 30.89
C ARG A 70 1.41 -8.18 30.25
N LYS A 71 0.29 -8.87 29.99
CA LYS A 71 0.27 -10.15 29.29
C LYS A 71 0.71 -9.96 27.85
N LYS A 72 0.14 -8.98 27.12
CA LYS A 72 0.48 -8.71 25.71
C LYS A 72 1.99 -8.44 25.53
N TRP A 73 2.55 -7.54 26.33
CA TRP A 73 3.98 -7.20 26.29
C TRP A 73 4.87 -8.38 26.70
N PHE A 74 4.45 -9.20 27.66
CA PHE A 74 5.19 -10.41 28.02
C PHE A 74 5.20 -11.44 26.88
N LEU A 75 4.07 -11.65 26.20
CA LEU A 75 4.01 -12.53 25.02
C LEU A 75 4.89 -12.01 23.88
N VAL A 76 4.86 -10.70 23.60
CA VAL A 76 5.75 -10.09 22.60
C VAL A 76 7.21 -10.22 22.98
N ALA A 77 7.57 -10.07 24.26
CA ALA A 77 8.95 -10.25 24.71
C ALA A 77 9.45 -11.70 24.46
N ILE A 78 8.58 -12.70 24.62
CA ILE A 78 8.90 -14.09 24.29
C ILE A 78 9.08 -14.26 22.77
N VAL A 79 8.18 -13.71 21.96
CA VAL A 79 8.28 -13.75 20.48
C VAL A 79 9.55 -13.04 20.01
N ALA A 80 9.88 -11.89 20.58
CA ALA A 80 11.08 -11.12 20.27
C ALA A 80 12.36 -11.87 20.67
N TYR A 81 12.36 -12.55 21.83
CA TYR A 81 13.46 -13.43 22.24
C TYR A 81 13.65 -14.58 21.25
N ILE A 82 12.57 -15.25 20.84
CA ILE A 82 12.64 -16.34 19.85
C ILE A 82 13.12 -15.80 18.49
N ALA A 83 12.65 -14.63 18.07
CA ALA A 83 13.07 -13.97 16.83
C ALA A 83 14.56 -13.59 16.84
N LEU A 84 15.11 -13.22 18.00
CA LEU A 84 16.54 -12.94 18.18
C LEU A 84 17.41 -14.19 17.95
N LEU A 85 16.92 -15.39 18.27
CA LEU A 85 17.76 -16.59 18.24
C LEU A 85 18.26 -16.95 16.83
N ALA A 86 17.48 -16.66 15.78
CA ALA A 86 17.82 -17.03 14.40
C ALA A 86 19.17 -16.44 13.97
N ASP A 87 19.27 -15.10 13.89
CA ASP A 87 20.50 -14.46 13.42
C ASP A 87 21.59 -14.41 14.50
N TYR A 88 21.25 -14.59 15.79
CA TYR A 88 22.27 -14.88 16.82
C TYR A 88 23.06 -16.15 16.48
N THR A 89 22.36 -17.23 16.09
CA THR A 89 23.04 -18.47 15.68
C THR A 89 23.80 -18.29 14.37
N GLY A 90 23.25 -17.52 13.43
CA GLY A 90 23.92 -17.17 12.17
C GLY A 90 25.21 -16.39 12.40
N GLY A 91 25.16 -15.36 13.24
CA GLY A 91 26.30 -14.53 13.63
C GLY A 91 27.36 -15.29 14.42
N THR A 92 26.95 -16.22 15.28
CA THR A 92 27.86 -17.16 15.96
C THR A 92 28.71 -17.93 14.94
N ALA A 93 28.08 -18.41 13.86
CA ALA A 93 28.77 -19.18 12.83
C ALA A 93 29.85 -18.37 12.07
N ILE A 94 29.71 -17.04 11.98
CA ILE A 94 30.68 -16.16 11.30
C ILE A 94 32.06 -16.23 11.99
N ILE A 95 32.09 -16.16 13.32
CA ILE A 95 33.35 -16.16 14.09
C ILE A 95 33.97 -17.56 14.13
N THR A 96 33.16 -18.62 14.08
CA THR A 96 33.68 -19.99 14.17
C THR A 96 34.33 -20.48 12.88
N VAL A 97 34.25 -19.74 11.77
CA VAL A 97 34.81 -20.14 10.46
C VAL A 97 36.31 -20.43 10.55
N ILE A 98 37.08 -19.53 11.17
CA ILE A 98 38.55 -19.67 11.28
C ILE A 98 38.93 -20.91 12.12
N PRO A 99 38.44 -21.10 13.36
CA PRO A 99 38.80 -22.30 14.13
C PRO A 99 38.27 -23.60 13.50
N GLN A 100 37.11 -23.57 12.83
CA GLN A 100 36.58 -24.74 12.11
C GLN A 100 37.42 -25.08 10.88
N SER A 101 37.90 -24.09 10.14
CA SER A 101 38.76 -24.30 8.96
C SER A 101 40.08 -24.95 9.36
N MET A 102 40.66 -24.54 10.50
CA MET A 102 41.84 -25.18 11.08
C MET A 102 41.56 -26.61 11.55
N GLN A 103 40.43 -26.84 12.24
CA GLN A 103 40.11 -28.16 12.77
C GLN A 103 39.83 -29.21 11.67
N TRP A 104 39.14 -28.82 10.61
CA TRP A 104 38.75 -29.74 9.54
C TRP A 104 39.68 -29.68 8.32
N GLU A 105 40.76 -28.89 8.38
CA GLU A 105 41.74 -28.72 7.30
C GLU A 105 41.09 -28.30 5.97
N LEU A 106 40.08 -27.42 6.05
CA LEU A 106 39.35 -26.89 4.91
C LEU A 106 39.67 -25.41 4.69
N SER A 107 39.46 -24.91 3.47
CA SER A 107 39.55 -23.47 3.23
C SER A 107 38.45 -22.71 4.00
N GLN A 108 38.75 -21.48 4.44
CA GLN A 108 37.74 -20.62 5.10
C GLN A 108 36.51 -20.41 4.19
N ALA A 109 36.71 -20.27 2.88
CA ALA A 109 35.64 -20.17 1.90
C ALA A 109 34.74 -21.42 1.85
N THR A 110 35.31 -22.62 2.01
CA THR A 110 34.53 -23.86 2.08
C THR A 110 33.67 -23.89 3.35
N VAL A 111 34.24 -23.55 4.50
CA VAL A 111 33.52 -23.53 5.79
C VAL A 111 32.42 -22.46 5.80
N GLN A 112 32.66 -21.30 5.18
CA GLN A 112 31.71 -20.20 5.01
C GLN A 112 30.41 -20.66 4.31
N ARG A 113 30.43 -21.72 3.51
CA ARG A 113 29.21 -22.28 2.88
C ARG A 113 28.16 -22.69 3.91
N ALA A 114 28.55 -23.05 5.13
CA ALA A 114 27.60 -23.34 6.20
C ALA A 114 26.89 -22.09 6.73
N VAL A 115 27.56 -20.94 6.76
CA VAL A 115 26.96 -19.64 7.11
C VAL A 115 25.97 -19.22 6.02
N VAL A 116 26.40 -19.30 4.77
CA VAL A 116 25.61 -18.90 3.60
C VAL A 116 24.38 -19.81 3.42
N GLY A 117 24.53 -21.14 3.50
CA GLY A 117 23.42 -22.08 3.39
C GLY A 117 22.38 -21.93 4.51
N ASN A 118 22.82 -21.55 5.72
CA ASN A 118 21.93 -21.22 6.82
C ASN A 118 21.14 -19.93 6.55
N LEU A 119 21.79 -18.84 6.11
CA LEU A 119 21.10 -17.58 5.76
C LEU A 119 20.01 -17.78 4.70
N PHE A 120 20.29 -18.56 3.65
CA PHE A 120 19.31 -18.85 2.60
C PHE A 120 18.05 -19.53 3.16
N THR A 121 18.24 -20.53 4.04
CA THR A 121 17.14 -21.29 4.63
C THR A 121 16.39 -20.54 5.72
N ILE A 122 17.05 -19.62 6.45
CA ILE A 122 16.38 -18.65 7.35
C ILE A 122 15.38 -17.80 6.56
N GLY A 123 15.76 -17.32 5.37
CA GLY A 123 14.85 -16.55 4.52
C GLY A 123 13.62 -17.34 4.08
N ALA A 124 13.78 -18.62 3.75
CA ALA A 124 12.66 -19.46 3.35
C ALA A 124 11.71 -19.83 4.51
N CYS A 125 12.23 -19.94 5.74
CA CYS A 125 11.49 -20.43 6.92
C CYS A 125 10.15 -19.71 7.12
N GLY A 126 10.12 -18.38 7.08
CA GLY A 126 8.90 -17.59 7.28
C GLY A 126 7.77 -17.94 6.31
N LEU A 127 8.11 -18.23 5.05
CA LEU A 127 7.15 -18.55 3.98
C LEU A 127 6.41 -19.88 4.24
N PHE A 128 6.97 -20.76 5.08
CA PHE A 128 6.32 -21.99 5.53
C PHE A 128 5.65 -21.83 6.89
N VAL A 129 6.27 -21.07 7.80
CA VAL A 129 5.74 -20.82 9.15
C VAL A 129 4.36 -20.19 9.09
N VAL A 130 4.18 -19.15 8.27
CA VAL A 130 2.91 -18.42 8.18
C VAL A 130 1.74 -19.29 7.73
N PRO A 131 1.78 -19.97 6.55
CA PRO A 131 0.65 -20.79 6.12
C PRO A 131 0.37 -21.95 7.07
N LEU A 132 1.41 -22.53 7.68
CA LEU A 132 1.24 -23.54 8.72
C LEU A 132 0.58 -22.95 9.96
N ALA A 133 0.94 -21.74 10.39
CA ALA A 133 0.35 -21.08 11.55
C ALA A 133 -1.12 -20.68 11.32
N HIS A 134 -1.49 -20.29 10.10
CA HIS A 134 -2.90 -20.04 9.73
C HIS A 134 -3.76 -21.31 9.80
N TYR A 135 -3.18 -22.47 9.51
CA TYR A 135 -3.87 -23.76 9.46
C TYR A 135 -3.87 -24.52 10.80
N PHE A 136 -2.69 -24.68 11.41
CA PHE A 136 -2.49 -25.43 12.66
C PHE A 136 -2.61 -24.57 13.93
N GLY A 137 -2.50 -23.24 13.82
CA GLY A 137 -2.41 -22.32 14.95
C GLY A 137 -0.99 -21.79 15.14
N ARG A 138 -0.84 -20.62 15.77
CA ARG A 138 0.47 -19.98 15.93
C ARG A 138 1.29 -20.70 16.98
N LEU A 139 0.68 -21.02 18.11
CA LEU A 139 1.34 -21.68 19.23
C LEU A 139 1.93 -23.07 18.88
N PRO A 140 1.18 -24.02 18.28
CA PRO A 140 1.71 -25.35 17.95
C PRO A 140 2.85 -25.29 16.92
N VAL A 141 2.77 -24.39 15.94
CA VAL A 141 3.82 -24.21 14.94
C VAL A 141 5.08 -23.62 15.57
N THR A 142 4.94 -22.60 16.43
CA THR A 142 6.08 -22.06 17.19
C THR A 142 6.74 -23.12 18.07
N LEU A 143 5.97 -23.95 18.76
CA LEU A 143 6.51 -25.05 19.57
C LEU A 143 7.30 -26.06 18.73
N PHE A 144 6.73 -26.54 17.62
CA PHE A 144 7.37 -27.53 16.76
C PHE A 144 8.70 -27.02 16.19
N PHE A 145 8.69 -25.80 15.64
CA PHE A 145 9.89 -25.19 15.07
C PHE A 145 10.97 -24.98 16.14
N GLN A 146 10.59 -24.52 17.33
CA GLN A 146 11.55 -24.32 18.43
C GLN A 146 12.16 -25.64 18.92
N CYS A 147 11.39 -26.73 19.00
CA CYS A 147 11.92 -28.06 19.35
C CYS A 147 13.00 -28.50 18.36
N VAL A 148 12.74 -28.35 17.05
CA VAL A 148 13.70 -28.69 16.00
C VAL A 148 14.91 -27.78 16.05
N MET A 149 14.72 -26.48 16.35
CA MET A 149 15.81 -25.53 16.54
C MET A 149 16.76 -25.97 17.66
N VAL A 150 16.25 -26.36 18.84
CA VAL A 150 17.09 -26.83 19.96
C VAL A 150 17.92 -28.04 19.54
N GLY A 151 17.29 -29.04 18.90
CA GLY A 151 17.98 -30.24 18.44
C GLY A 151 19.07 -29.94 17.40
N THR A 152 18.78 -29.04 16.46
CA THR A 152 19.75 -28.66 15.40
C THR A 152 20.88 -27.76 15.90
N CYS A 153 20.64 -26.94 16.94
CA CYS A 153 21.71 -26.23 17.66
C CYS A 153 22.63 -27.20 18.40
N ALA A 154 22.06 -28.19 19.11
CA ALA A 154 22.84 -29.22 19.80
C ALA A 154 23.67 -30.05 18.80
N TRP A 155 23.06 -30.40 17.66
CA TRP A 155 23.74 -31.09 16.57
C TRP A 155 24.90 -30.25 16.00
N SER A 156 24.70 -28.95 15.81
CA SER A 156 25.76 -28.04 15.34
C SER A 156 26.97 -28.03 16.30
N ALA A 157 26.73 -28.08 17.62
CA ALA A 157 27.79 -28.14 18.63
C ALA A 157 28.51 -29.50 18.68
N ALA A 158 27.75 -30.59 18.52
CA ALA A 158 28.25 -31.96 18.59
C ALA A 158 28.87 -32.47 17.28
N ALA A 159 28.77 -31.72 16.18
CA ALA A 159 29.27 -32.16 14.88
C ALA A 159 30.77 -32.46 14.90
N THR A 160 31.13 -33.65 14.40
CA THR A 160 32.50 -34.14 14.29
C THR A 160 33.10 -33.91 12.91
N SER A 161 32.28 -33.79 11.87
CA SER A 161 32.69 -33.55 10.49
C SER A 161 31.99 -32.33 9.88
N PHE A 162 32.65 -31.68 8.91
CA PHE A 162 32.09 -30.52 8.21
C PHE A 162 30.76 -30.82 7.48
N PRO A 163 30.57 -31.95 6.75
CA PRO A 163 29.29 -32.24 6.13
C PRO A 163 28.14 -32.40 7.14
N SER A 164 28.42 -32.99 8.31
CA SER A 164 27.45 -33.10 9.40
C SER A 164 27.08 -31.73 9.96
N TYR A 165 28.07 -30.87 10.19
CA TYR A 165 27.85 -29.48 10.61
C TYR A 165 27.06 -28.68 9.58
N LEU A 166 27.42 -28.77 8.29
CA LEU A 166 26.71 -28.11 7.20
C LEU A 166 25.24 -28.53 7.15
N ALA A 167 24.95 -29.83 7.24
CA ALA A 167 23.59 -30.34 7.30
C ALA A 167 22.82 -29.78 8.51
N ALA A 168 23.44 -29.79 9.70
CA ALA A 168 22.85 -29.24 10.91
C ALA A 168 22.51 -27.75 10.74
N ARG A 169 23.39 -26.96 10.11
CA ARG A 169 23.17 -25.53 9.85
C ARG A 169 22.07 -25.25 8.84
N ILE A 170 21.98 -26.02 7.74
CA ILE A 170 20.92 -25.86 6.73
C ILE A 170 19.54 -26.19 7.35
N ILE A 171 19.45 -27.29 8.10
CA ILE A 171 18.20 -27.67 8.76
C ILE A 171 17.86 -26.65 9.85
N ASN A 172 18.84 -26.22 10.66
CA ASN A 172 18.62 -25.17 11.66
C ASN A 172 18.04 -23.90 11.05
N GLY A 173 18.55 -23.45 9.89
CA GLY A 173 18.08 -22.23 9.23
C GLY A 173 16.61 -22.31 8.85
N PHE A 174 16.17 -23.46 8.33
CA PHE A 174 14.76 -23.68 7.97
C PHE A 174 13.81 -23.68 9.17
N PHE A 175 14.30 -23.95 10.39
CA PHE A 175 13.47 -24.07 11.59
C PHE A 175 13.70 -22.97 12.65
N CYS A 176 14.68 -22.09 12.49
CA CYS A 176 15.02 -21.10 13.53
C CYS A 176 14.33 -19.73 13.37
N SER A 177 13.76 -19.41 12.19
CA SER A 177 13.15 -18.09 11.90
C SER A 177 11.65 -18.01 12.24
N VAL A 178 11.12 -18.91 13.07
CA VAL A 178 9.69 -18.94 13.41
C VAL A 178 9.23 -17.67 14.13
N GLY A 179 10.09 -17.06 14.94
CA GLY A 179 9.83 -15.79 15.59
C GLY A 179 9.86 -14.61 14.62
N GLN A 180 10.84 -14.55 13.72
CA GLN A 180 10.99 -13.44 12.77
C GLN A 180 9.90 -13.46 11.70
N GLY A 181 9.76 -14.57 10.99
CA GLY A 181 8.75 -14.73 9.94
C GLY A 181 7.30 -14.73 10.46
N GLY A 182 7.10 -14.99 11.76
CA GLY A 182 5.78 -15.00 12.39
C GLY A 182 5.42 -13.77 13.22
N ALA A 183 6.37 -12.85 13.47
CA ALA A 183 6.20 -11.75 14.42
C ALA A 183 4.96 -10.88 14.14
N LEU A 184 4.76 -10.48 12.87
CA LEU A 184 3.66 -9.60 12.50
C LEU A 184 2.28 -10.21 12.79
N MET A 185 2.12 -11.55 12.68
CA MET A 185 0.88 -12.21 13.09
C MET A 185 0.62 -12.07 14.59
N TRP A 186 1.66 -12.11 15.42
CA TRP A 186 1.48 -11.93 16.87
C TRP A 186 1.14 -10.49 17.21
N ILE A 187 1.77 -9.53 16.51
CA ILE A 187 1.53 -8.10 16.72
C ILE A 187 0.10 -7.75 16.33
N LYS A 188 -0.34 -8.16 15.12
CA LYS A 188 -1.68 -7.90 14.58
C LYS A 188 -2.81 -8.36 15.49
N ASP A 189 -2.63 -9.48 16.17
CA ASP A 189 -3.69 -10.05 17.01
C ASP A 189 -3.74 -9.50 18.42
N LEU A 190 -2.62 -8.98 18.91
CA LEU A 190 -2.50 -8.51 20.30
C LEU A 190 -2.65 -6.99 20.42
N PHE A 191 -2.30 -6.21 19.41
CA PHE A 191 -2.22 -4.75 19.50
C PHE A 191 -3.12 -4.07 18.48
N PHE A 192 -3.45 -2.81 18.78
CA PHE A 192 -4.22 -1.97 17.88
C PHE A 192 -3.32 -1.23 16.89
N PHE A 193 -3.90 -0.78 15.79
CA PHE A 193 -3.24 -0.07 14.69
C PHE A 193 -2.26 1.02 15.14
N HIS A 194 -2.69 1.91 16.03
CA HIS A 194 -1.85 3.01 16.52
C HIS A 194 -0.64 2.54 17.35
N GLU A 195 -0.67 1.32 17.89
CA GLU A 195 0.43 0.72 18.65
C GLU A 195 1.41 -0.07 17.76
N HIS A 196 1.00 -0.45 16.55
CA HIS A 196 1.79 -1.30 15.64
C HIS A 196 3.24 -0.84 15.44
N PRO A 197 3.53 0.40 14.98
CA PRO A 197 4.91 0.83 14.74
C PRO A 197 5.78 0.76 16.00
N LYS A 198 5.21 1.07 17.17
CA LYS A 198 5.92 0.98 18.45
C LYS A 198 6.30 -0.47 18.76
N VAL A 199 5.33 -1.40 18.67
CA VAL A 199 5.56 -2.82 18.99
C VAL A 199 6.49 -3.47 17.98
N ILE A 200 6.35 -3.16 16.69
CA ILE A 200 7.26 -3.59 15.63
C ILE A 200 8.68 -3.13 15.94
N ASN A 201 8.89 -1.86 16.30
CA ASN A 201 10.21 -1.33 16.66
C ASN A 201 10.88 -2.13 17.80
N TYR A 202 10.11 -2.60 18.79
CA TYR A 202 10.63 -3.46 19.87
C TYR A 202 11.04 -4.87 19.41
N VAL A 203 10.24 -5.49 18.54
CA VAL A 203 10.56 -6.81 18.00
C VAL A 203 11.75 -6.72 17.06
N GLU A 204 11.73 -5.75 16.15
CA GLU A 204 12.82 -5.50 15.21
C GLU A 204 14.13 -5.14 15.92
N PHE A 205 14.07 -4.45 17.06
CA PHE A 205 15.27 -4.20 17.86
C PHE A 205 15.96 -5.52 18.24
N SER A 206 15.19 -6.52 18.68
CA SER A 206 15.74 -7.83 19.06
C SER A 206 16.33 -8.58 17.86
N ILE A 207 15.66 -8.47 16.72
CA ILE A 207 16.07 -9.08 15.45
C ILE A 207 17.36 -8.45 14.91
N ILE A 208 17.41 -7.12 14.78
CA ILE A 208 18.54 -6.38 14.21
C ILE A 208 19.73 -6.35 15.18
N MET A 209 19.51 -6.44 16.50
CA MET A 209 20.57 -6.58 17.50
C MET A 209 21.28 -7.94 17.42
N SER A 210 20.51 -8.99 17.11
CA SER A 210 20.97 -10.38 17.19
C SER A 210 22.23 -10.75 16.38
N PRO A 211 22.42 -10.30 15.11
CA PRO A 211 23.61 -10.64 14.32
C PRO A 211 24.91 -10.00 14.83
N TYR A 212 24.84 -9.07 15.78
CA TYR A 212 26.00 -8.45 16.44
C TYR A 212 26.30 -9.08 17.79
N LEU A 213 25.26 -9.51 18.53
CA LEU A 213 25.43 -10.24 19.79
C LEU A 213 26.12 -11.60 19.59
N GLY A 214 25.77 -12.32 18.51
CA GLY A 214 26.37 -13.61 18.18
C GLY A 214 27.90 -13.53 18.08
N PRO A 215 28.45 -12.70 17.16
CA PRO A 215 29.88 -12.51 17.02
C PRO A 215 30.55 -11.94 18.28
N LEU A 216 29.91 -10.99 18.97
CA LEU A 216 30.44 -10.38 20.19
C LEU A 216 30.70 -11.44 21.26
N ILE A 217 29.68 -12.25 21.60
CA ILE A 217 29.79 -13.27 22.66
C ILE A 217 30.69 -14.43 22.20
N THR A 218 30.52 -14.88 20.95
CA THR A 218 31.27 -16.00 20.40
C THR A 218 32.77 -15.72 20.36
N SER A 219 33.17 -14.49 20.05
CA SER A 219 34.59 -14.10 20.02
C SER A 219 35.26 -14.35 21.38
N PHE A 220 34.61 -13.97 22.49
CA PHE A 220 35.15 -14.21 23.83
C PHE A 220 35.16 -15.70 24.20
N ILE A 221 34.14 -16.46 23.83
CA ILE A 221 34.07 -17.91 24.08
C ILE A 221 35.18 -18.65 23.33
N VAL A 222 35.37 -18.34 22.04
CA VAL A 222 36.39 -18.97 21.20
C VAL A 222 37.80 -18.65 21.69
N SER A 223 38.03 -17.45 22.23
CA SER A 223 39.32 -17.08 22.83
C SER A 223 39.65 -17.83 24.12
N GLY A 224 38.65 -18.23 24.91
CA GLY A 224 38.86 -18.89 26.20
C GLY A 224 38.75 -20.41 26.18
N VAL A 225 37.93 -20.97 25.28
CA VAL A 225 37.57 -22.40 25.33
C VAL A 225 37.59 -23.05 23.93
N SER A 226 36.44 -23.12 23.25
CA SER A 226 36.34 -23.70 21.90
C SER A 226 35.10 -23.20 21.18
N TRP A 227 35.12 -23.28 19.85
CA TRP A 227 33.97 -22.92 19.02
C TRP A 227 32.72 -23.76 19.29
N ARG A 228 32.87 -24.99 19.80
CA ARG A 228 31.74 -25.86 20.16
C ARG A 228 30.90 -25.27 21.29
N TRP A 229 31.54 -24.65 22.27
CA TRP A 229 30.84 -24.02 23.38
C TRP A 229 29.97 -22.84 22.95
N ALA A 230 30.33 -22.14 21.87
CA ALA A 230 29.47 -21.10 21.31
C ALA A 230 28.13 -21.68 20.81
N PHE A 231 28.14 -22.85 20.16
CA PHE A 231 26.91 -23.53 19.75
C PHE A 231 26.19 -24.24 20.91
N TRP A 232 26.90 -24.68 21.95
CA TRP A 232 26.24 -25.12 23.19
C TRP A 232 25.49 -23.96 23.86
N LEU A 233 26.04 -22.75 23.84
CA LEU A 233 25.32 -21.56 24.29
C LEU A 233 24.07 -21.30 23.43
N CYS A 234 24.15 -21.40 22.09
CA CYS A 234 22.97 -21.34 21.23
C CYS A 234 21.92 -22.41 21.60
N THR A 235 22.35 -23.61 22.00
CA THR A 235 21.47 -24.70 22.45
C THR A 235 20.79 -24.35 23.77
N ILE A 236 21.52 -23.77 24.73
CA ILE A 236 20.97 -23.32 26.01
C ILE A 236 19.94 -22.20 25.77
N MET A 237 20.28 -21.19 24.97
CA MET A 237 19.38 -20.08 24.65
C MET A 237 18.11 -20.56 23.92
N SER A 238 18.25 -21.45 22.94
CA SER A 238 17.08 -22.05 22.29
C SER A 238 16.26 -22.92 23.23
N GLY A 239 16.90 -23.61 24.19
CA GLY A 239 16.22 -24.35 25.25
C GLY A 239 15.43 -23.44 26.19
N VAL A 240 15.98 -22.28 26.57
CA VAL A 240 15.23 -21.24 27.30
C VAL A 240 14.03 -20.77 26.47
N GLY A 241 14.21 -20.53 25.18
CA GLY A 241 13.12 -20.18 24.27
C GLY A 241 12.02 -21.24 24.24
N LEU A 242 12.39 -22.52 24.23
CA LEU A 242 11.45 -23.64 24.30
C LEU A 242 10.65 -23.65 25.62
N VAL A 243 11.30 -23.38 26.75
CA VAL A 243 10.62 -23.26 28.04
C VAL A 243 9.66 -22.07 28.05
N LEU A 244 10.08 -20.93 27.47
CA LEU A 244 9.26 -19.73 27.39
C LEU A 244 7.98 -19.92 26.56
N ILE A 245 7.97 -20.82 25.57
CA ILE A 245 6.77 -21.12 24.77
C ILE A 245 5.62 -21.65 25.62
N PHE A 246 5.88 -22.35 26.73
CA PHE A 246 4.81 -22.82 27.62
C PHE A 246 4.10 -21.69 28.37
N PHE A 247 4.61 -20.47 28.31
CA PHE A 247 3.94 -19.27 28.80
C PHE A 247 3.21 -18.49 27.68
N LEU A 248 3.43 -18.86 26.42
CA LEU A 248 2.62 -18.34 25.31
C LEU A 248 1.20 -18.92 25.37
N ASP A 249 0.26 -18.15 24.84
CA ASP A 249 -1.13 -18.55 24.68
C ASP A 249 -1.53 -18.29 23.23
N GLU A 250 -2.42 -19.11 22.68
CA GLU A 250 -2.82 -18.98 21.28
C GLU A 250 -3.54 -17.64 21.04
N SER A 251 -3.00 -16.85 20.11
CA SER A 251 -3.55 -15.55 19.73
C SER A 251 -4.44 -15.63 18.49
N LEU A 252 -4.45 -16.75 17.73
CA LEU A 252 -5.32 -16.86 16.55
C LEU A 252 -6.80 -16.77 16.96
N PHE A 253 -7.47 -15.71 16.50
CA PHE A 253 -8.85 -15.43 16.84
C PHE A 253 -9.61 -14.88 15.62
N ASP A 254 -10.63 -15.61 15.18
CA ASP A 254 -11.53 -15.16 14.11
C ASP A 254 -12.64 -14.30 14.73
N ARG A 255 -12.63 -12.99 14.43
CA ARG A 255 -13.64 -12.04 14.93
C ARG A 255 -14.94 -12.09 14.13
N LYS A 256 -14.89 -12.49 12.85
CA LYS A 256 -16.07 -12.66 12.00
C LYS A 256 -16.88 -13.88 12.46
N HIS A 257 -16.19 -14.94 12.92
CA HIS A 257 -16.80 -16.16 13.45
C HIS A 257 -16.23 -16.54 14.83
N PRO A 258 -16.64 -15.84 15.91
CA PRO A 258 -16.04 -16.02 17.22
C PRO A 258 -16.26 -17.45 17.74
N PRO A 259 -15.20 -18.15 18.18
CA PRO A 259 -15.34 -19.51 18.68
C PRO A 259 -16.10 -19.52 20.01
N SER A 260 -17.04 -20.47 20.16
CA SER A 260 -17.87 -20.62 21.36
C SER A 260 -17.07 -20.91 22.64
N SER A 261 -15.88 -21.50 22.52
CA SER A 261 -14.94 -21.74 23.64
C SER A 261 -13.51 -21.81 23.14
N ARG A 262 -12.55 -21.28 23.93
CA ARG A 262 -11.09 -21.41 23.68
C ARG A 262 -10.53 -22.81 23.99
N GLY A 263 -11.34 -23.74 24.49
CA GLY A 263 -10.89 -25.08 24.87
C GLY A 263 -9.83 -25.08 25.99
N SER A 264 -9.24 -26.26 26.24
CA SER A 264 -8.14 -26.40 27.20
C SER A 264 -6.83 -25.82 26.66
N TYR A 265 -5.93 -25.39 27.55
CA TYR A 265 -4.59 -24.93 27.15
C TYR A 265 -3.84 -26.01 26.34
N ILE A 266 -3.87 -27.26 26.80
CA ILE A 266 -3.20 -28.38 26.13
C ILE A 266 -3.74 -28.57 24.70
N SER A 267 -5.05 -28.47 24.51
CA SER A 267 -5.64 -28.58 23.16
C SER A 267 -5.26 -27.43 22.22
N ARG A 268 -4.95 -26.23 22.75
CA ARG A 268 -4.42 -25.12 21.94
C ARG A 268 -2.93 -25.30 21.66
N LEU A 269 -2.17 -25.77 22.64
CA LEU A 269 -0.75 -26.06 22.52
C LEU A 269 -0.46 -27.14 21.46
N THR A 270 -1.31 -28.16 21.37
CA THR A 270 -1.16 -29.26 20.40
C THR A 270 -1.82 -29.01 19.04
N GLY A 271 -2.55 -27.89 18.86
CA GLY A 271 -3.30 -27.62 17.62
C GLY A 271 -4.64 -28.38 17.49
N ALA A 272 -5.00 -29.23 18.47
CA ALA A 272 -6.22 -30.03 18.44
C ALA A 272 -7.51 -29.19 18.48
N HIS A 273 -7.44 -27.99 19.08
CA HIS A 273 -8.56 -27.04 19.08
C HIS A 273 -8.78 -26.42 17.70
N GLN A 274 -7.70 -26.01 17.03
CA GLN A 274 -7.69 -25.42 15.69
C GLN A 274 -8.13 -26.44 14.63
N ALA A 275 -7.82 -27.72 14.84
CA ALA A 275 -8.26 -28.82 13.98
C ALA A 275 -9.79 -28.92 13.84
N LYS A 276 -10.56 -28.45 14.83
CA LYS A 276 -12.02 -28.40 14.75
C LYS A 276 -12.52 -27.42 13.68
N GLY A 277 -11.75 -26.39 13.36
CA GLY A 277 -12.05 -25.38 12.34
C GLY A 277 -11.64 -25.77 10.92
N TRP A 278 -10.95 -26.91 10.73
CA TRP A 278 -10.44 -27.32 9.40
C TRP A 278 -11.54 -27.56 8.36
N LYS A 279 -12.78 -27.83 8.78
CA LYS A 279 -13.91 -27.99 7.84
C LYS A 279 -14.15 -26.75 6.97
N HIS A 280 -13.74 -25.58 7.43
CA HIS A 280 -13.92 -24.30 6.75
C HIS A 280 -12.61 -23.72 6.19
N LYS A 281 -11.48 -24.44 6.29
CA LYS A 281 -10.15 -23.96 5.85
C LYS A 281 -9.46 -24.96 4.93
N SER A 282 -9.07 -24.53 3.74
CA SER A 282 -8.25 -25.34 2.84
C SER A 282 -6.76 -25.10 3.07
N LEU A 283 -5.99 -26.18 3.28
CA LEU A 283 -4.53 -26.11 3.39
C LEU A 283 -3.89 -25.53 2.12
N VAL A 284 -4.44 -25.87 0.95
CA VAL A 284 -3.95 -25.35 -0.35
C VAL A 284 -4.14 -23.84 -0.43
N GLN A 285 -5.27 -23.32 0.04
CA GLN A 285 -5.50 -21.87 0.10
C GLN A 285 -4.52 -21.20 1.05
N CYS A 286 -4.27 -21.76 2.24
CA CYS A 286 -3.27 -21.23 3.15
C CYS A 286 -1.86 -21.20 2.52
N LEU A 287 -1.45 -22.29 1.87
CA LEU A 287 -0.16 -22.37 1.18
C LEU A 287 -0.03 -21.44 -0.03
N ALA A 288 -1.15 -21.02 -0.64
CA ALA A 288 -1.17 -20.06 -1.73
C ALA A 288 -1.02 -18.61 -1.27
N LEU A 289 -1.28 -18.29 0.01
CA LEU A 289 -1.24 -16.91 0.51
C LEU A 289 0.09 -16.19 0.26
N PRO A 290 1.28 -16.80 0.49
CA PRO A 290 2.57 -16.18 0.13
C PRO A 290 2.69 -15.84 -1.35
N VAL A 291 2.19 -16.71 -2.23
CA VAL A 291 2.21 -16.47 -3.68
C VAL A 291 1.29 -15.30 -4.03
N ILE A 292 0.09 -15.25 -3.43
CA ILE A 292 -0.86 -14.15 -3.67
C ILE A 292 -0.27 -12.82 -3.19
N ALA A 293 0.34 -12.78 -2.00
CA ALA A 293 0.89 -11.55 -1.44
C ALA A 293 1.99 -10.94 -2.33
N ILE A 294 2.92 -11.76 -2.84
CA ILE A 294 4.01 -11.24 -3.70
C ILE A 294 3.52 -10.78 -5.08
N THR A 295 2.36 -11.25 -5.54
CA THR A 295 1.77 -10.74 -6.81
C THR A 295 1.20 -9.33 -6.68
N LYS A 296 1.02 -8.82 -5.47
CA LYS A 296 0.59 -7.44 -5.24
C LYS A 296 1.74 -6.49 -5.54
N ILE A 297 1.55 -5.58 -6.50
CA ILE A 297 2.59 -4.64 -6.95
C ILE A 297 3.18 -3.81 -5.79
N PRO A 298 2.40 -3.27 -4.83
CA PRO A 298 2.96 -2.55 -3.69
C PRO A 298 3.89 -3.42 -2.82
N VAL A 299 3.47 -4.66 -2.53
CA VAL A 299 4.25 -5.63 -1.77
C VAL A 299 5.55 -5.97 -2.50
N LEU A 300 5.48 -6.31 -3.79
CA LEU A 300 6.67 -6.65 -4.58
C LEU A 300 7.68 -5.50 -4.59
N THR A 301 7.19 -4.29 -4.85
CA THR A 301 8.02 -3.10 -5.02
C THR A 301 8.75 -2.73 -3.73
N ILE A 302 8.06 -2.73 -2.58
CA ILE A 302 8.69 -2.43 -1.29
C ILE A 302 9.65 -3.54 -0.84
N LEU A 303 9.37 -4.80 -1.19
CA LEU A 303 10.30 -5.91 -0.91
C LEU A 303 11.57 -5.83 -1.75
N VAL A 304 11.49 -5.38 -3.00
CA VAL A 304 12.67 -5.12 -3.85
C VAL A 304 13.50 -3.97 -3.29
N TYR A 305 12.86 -2.87 -2.88
CA TYR A 305 13.54 -1.79 -2.15
C TYR A 305 14.28 -2.33 -0.93
N TYR A 306 13.58 -3.11 -0.08
CA TYR A 306 14.17 -3.65 1.13
C TYR A 306 15.33 -4.61 0.86
N PHE A 307 15.20 -5.46 -0.16
CA PHE A 307 16.24 -6.40 -0.60
C PHE A 307 17.54 -5.64 -0.93
N LEU A 308 17.42 -4.60 -1.77
CA LEU A 308 18.56 -3.82 -2.25
C LEU A 308 19.17 -2.92 -1.17
N ASN A 309 18.39 -2.51 -0.18
CA ASN A 309 18.86 -1.70 0.94
C ASN A 309 19.56 -2.54 2.01
N PHE A 310 18.93 -3.65 2.43
CA PHE A 310 19.38 -4.45 3.57
C PHE A 310 20.59 -5.34 3.25
N ALA A 311 20.79 -5.74 1.99
CA ALA A 311 21.87 -6.63 1.57
C ALA A 311 23.23 -6.26 2.20
N TRP A 312 23.55 -4.98 2.17
CA TRP A 312 24.90 -4.49 2.44
C TRP A 312 25.25 -4.45 3.92
N VAL A 313 24.27 -4.30 4.83
CA VAL A 313 24.57 -4.34 6.27
C VAL A 313 25.00 -5.75 6.69
N ILE A 314 24.38 -6.80 6.13
CA ILE A 314 24.79 -8.18 6.35
C ILE A 314 26.16 -8.44 5.69
N GLY A 315 26.37 -7.93 4.46
CA GLY A 315 27.66 -8.01 3.78
C GLY A 315 28.80 -7.43 4.62
N VAL A 316 28.63 -6.20 5.13
CA VAL A 316 29.59 -5.56 6.04
C VAL A 316 29.76 -6.37 7.33
N ASN A 317 28.67 -6.78 7.98
CA ASN A 317 28.72 -7.54 9.23
C ASN A 317 29.49 -8.87 9.09
N THR A 318 29.33 -9.56 7.98
CA THR A 318 29.96 -10.87 7.75
C THR A 318 31.45 -10.76 7.39
N THR A 319 31.90 -9.65 6.82
CA THR A 319 33.30 -9.48 6.40
C THR A 319 34.13 -8.60 7.32
N ILE A 320 33.53 -7.78 8.18
CA ILE A 320 34.25 -6.80 9.02
C ILE A 320 35.29 -7.45 9.92
N GLY A 321 34.97 -8.59 10.55
CA GLY A 321 35.90 -9.34 11.40
C GLY A 321 37.13 -9.83 10.62
N LEU A 322 36.94 -10.35 9.41
CA LEU A 322 38.03 -10.79 8.54
C LEU A 322 38.94 -9.63 8.13
N TRP A 323 38.36 -8.48 7.78
CA TRP A 323 39.14 -7.29 7.41
C TRP A 323 39.89 -6.71 8.59
N LEU A 324 39.31 -6.69 9.78
CA LEU A 324 40.00 -6.24 11.00
C LEU A 324 41.18 -7.14 11.35
N THR A 325 41.05 -8.45 11.25
CA THR A 325 42.17 -9.38 11.46
C THR A 325 43.25 -9.20 10.40
N ASN A 326 42.88 -9.15 9.12
CA ASN A 326 43.85 -9.15 8.03
C ASN A 326 44.55 -7.79 7.81
N ILE A 327 43.86 -6.67 8.03
CA ILE A 327 44.38 -5.32 7.78
C ILE A 327 44.97 -4.71 9.05
N TYR A 328 44.28 -4.85 10.19
CA TYR A 328 44.63 -4.19 11.45
C TYR A 328 45.24 -5.13 12.49
N GLY A 329 45.36 -6.44 12.19
CA GLY A 329 45.97 -7.42 13.10
C GLY A 329 45.15 -7.70 14.36
N PHE A 330 43.82 -7.51 14.31
CA PHE A 330 42.96 -7.72 15.48
C PHE A 330 42.96 -9.19 15.92
N SER A 331 43.14 -9.41 17.22
CA SER A 331 42.92 -10.70 17.87
C SER A 331 41.43 -11.03 17.94
N THR A 332 41.08 -12.30 18.16
CA THR A 332 39.68 -12.73 18.33
C THR A 332 38.97 -11.95 19.45
N SER A 333 39.61 -11.72 20.60
CA SER A 333 39.05 -10.87 21.66
C SER A 333 38.86 -9.41 21.22
N GLY A 334 39.81 -8.87 20.43
CA GLY A 334 39.70 -7.54 19.84
C GLY A 334 38.49 -7.39 18.92
N ILE A 335 38.20 -8.43 18.11
CA ILE A 335 36.99 -8.49 17.29
C ILE A 335 35.74 -8.46 18.17
N GLY A 336 35.73 -9.23 19.27
CA GLY A 336 34.64 -9.22 20.25
C GLY A 336 34.33 -7.82 20.80
N TYR A 337 35.35 -7.06 21.19
CA TYR A 337 35.19 -5.66 21.59
C TYR A 337 34.70 -4.77 20.45
N PHE A 338 35.14 -5.02 19.22
CA PHE A 338 34.75 -4.20 18.08
C PHE A 338 33.25 -4.32 17.79
N TYR A 339 32.65 -5.51 17.86
CA TYR A 339 31.21 -5.73 17.62
C TYR A 339 30.25 -4.98 18.55
N PHE A 340 30.74 -4.34 19.62
CA PHE A 340 29.94 -3.36 20.37
C PHE A 340 29.42 -2.21 19.51
N PHE A 341 30.07 -1.89 18.38
CA PHE A 341 29.56 -0.88 17.45
C PHE A 341 28.12 -1.18 17.02
N GLY A 342 27.81 -2.46 16.74
CA GLY A 342 26.50 -2.89 16.26
C GLY A 342 25.46 -2.75 17.37
N VAL A 343 25.81 -3.17 18.58
CA VAL A 343 24.95 -3.01 19.76
C VAL A 343 24.60 -1.55 20.02
N VAL A 344 25.61 -0.66 19.98
CA VAL A 344 25.41 0.78 20.17
C VAL A 344 24.57 1.37 19.03
N GLY A 345 24.88 1.04 17.78
CA GLY A 345 24.14 1.52 16.62
C GLY A 345 22.66 1.13 16.64
N VAL A 346 22.36 -0.13 16.97
CA VAL A 346 20.99 -0.62 17.06
C VAL A 346 20.23 -0.01 18.24
N LEU A 347 20.87 0.20 19.40
CA LEU A 347 20.26 0.90 20.54
C LEU A 347 19.88 2.34 20.18
N ILE A 348 20.78 3.07 19.51
CA ILE A 348 20.51 4.44 19.05
C ILE A 348 19.39 4.42 18.01
N GLY A 349 19.43 3.50 17.04
CA GLY A 349 18.41 3.36 16.00
C GLY A 349 17.03 3.04 16.58
N TRP A 350 16.94 2.14 17.55
CA TRP A 350 15.70 1.79 18.23
C TRP A 350 15.12 2.97 19.01
N PHE A 351 15.97 3.68 19.76
CA PHE A 351 15.57 4.87 20.51
C PHE A 351 15.12 6.00 19.58
N ALA A 352 15.92 6.33 18.56
CA ALA A 352 15.60 7.37 17.59
C ALA A 352 14.34 7.01 16.78
N GLY A 353 14.23 5.76 16.32
CA GLY A 353 13.08 5.24 15.59
C GLY A 353 11.79 5.40 16.37
N HIS A 354 11.79 5.11 17.68
CA HIS A 354 10.59 5.25 18.52
C HIS A 354 9.99 6.66 18.43
N PHE A 355 10.81 7.70 18.61
CA PHE A 355 10.32 9.08 18.55
C PHE A 355 10.05 9.54 17.13
N LEU A 356 10.87 9.12 16.16
CA LEU A 356 10.78 9.60 14.79
C LEU A 356 9.54 9.03 14.06
N HIS A 357 9.22 7.74 14.25
CA HIS A 357 8.00 7.14 13.70
C HIS A 357 6.74 7.79 14.27
N ASP A 358 6.68 8.01 15.58
CA ASP A 358 5.54 8.66 16.25
C ASP A 358 5.43 10.12 15.82
N ALA A 359 6.54 10.85 15.71
CA ALA A 359 6.55 12.25 15.29
C ALA A 359 6.07 12.43 13.84
N VAL A 360 6.54 11.60 12.90
CA VAL A 360 6.10 11.64 11.50
C VAL A 360 4.63 11.28 11.39
N GLY A 361 4.17 10.23 12.08
CA GLY A 361 2.76 9.83 12.10
C GLY A 361 1.85 10.93 12.65
N GLN A 362 2.19 11.52 13.80
CA GLN A 362 1.42 12.62 14.38
C GLN A 362 1.43 13.88 13.51
N TYR A 363 2.57 14.20 12.90
CA TYR A 363 2.67 15.32 11.98
C TYR A 363 1.76 15.12 10.76
N TYR A 364 1.72 13.90 10.22
CA TYR A 364 0.85 13.54 9.12
C TYR A 364 -0.63 13.64 9.52
N ILE A 365 -1.02 13.01 10.63
CA ILE A 365 -2.39 13.03 11.19
C ILE A 365 -2.89 14.47 11.38
N LYS A 366 -2.05 15.35 11.94
CA LYS A 366 -2.40 16.77 12.14
C LYS A 366 -2.66 17.54 10.85
N ARG A 367 -2.07 17.11 9.73
CA ARG A 367 -2.23 17.75 8.42
C ARG A 367 -3.34 17.14 7.57
N HIS A 368 -3.77 15.92 7.89
CA HIS A 368 -4.75 15.16 7.10
C HIS A 368 -6.01 14.85 7.92
N ASN A 369 -6.47 15.82 8.72
CA ASN A 369 -7.72 15.74 9.49
C ASN A 369 -7.87 14.45 10.31
N GLY A 370 -6.87 14.07 11.09
CA GLY A 370 -6.99 12.88 11.95
C GLY A 370 -6.79 11.53 11.24
N ARG A 371 -6.55 11.53 9.92
CA ARG A 371 -6.31 10.34 9.10
C ARG A 371 -4.82 10.01 9.00
N LEU A 372 -4.50 8.72 8.95
CA LEU A 372 -3.15 8.21 8.71
C LEU A 372 -3.17 7.18 7.59
N ASP A 373 -2.65 7.58 6.43
CA ASP A 373 -2.44 6.68 5.30
C ASP A 373 -1.23 5.78 5.59
N PRO A 374 -1.29 4.47 5.26
CA PRO A 374 -0.15 3.57 5.44
C PRO A 374 1.13 4.09 4.78
N GLU A 375 1.03 4.71 3.59
CA GLU A 375 2.11 5.28 2.80
C GLU A 375 2.90 6.36 3.55
N ALA A 376 2.25 7.08 4.48
CA ALA A 376 2.90 8.10 5.29
C ALA A 376 4.07 7.52 6.12
N ARG A 377 4.02 6.22 6.45
CA ARG A 377 5.09 5.52 7.17
C ARG A 377 6.38 5.43 6.37
N LEU A 378 6.31 5.47 5.04
CA LEU A 378 7.47 5.35 4.16
C LEU A 378 8.26 6.66 4.07
N ILE A 379 7.72 7.81 4.49
CA ILE A 379 8.44 9.11 4.40
C ILE A 379 9.78 9.08 5.16
N ILE A 380 9.84 8.36 6.28
CA ILE A 380 11.03 8.26 7.14
C ILE A 380 12.17 7.44 6.51
N THR A 381 11.87 6.60 5.51
CA THR A 381 12.87 5.72 4.90
C THR A 381 13.82 6.48 3.97
N TYR A 382 13.39 7.61 3.40
CA TYR A 382 14.22 8.49 2.57
C TYR A 382 15.46 9.01 3.32
N PRO A 383 15.32 9.76 4.43
CA PRO A 383 16.49 10.21 5.18
C PRO A 383 17.31 9.05 5.76
N ALA A 384 16.67 7.95 6.18
CA ALA A 384 17.38 6.78 6.69
C ALA A 384 18.22 6.07 5.61
N THR A 385 17.74 6.02 4.36
CA THR A 385 18.49 5.48 3.21
C THR A 385 19.71 6.32 2.89
N ILE A 386 19.60 7.65 2.97
CA ILE A 386 20.73 8.56 2.77
C ILE A 386 21.82 8.30 3.82
N ILE A 387 21.42 8.09 5.08
CA ILE A 387 22.34 7.73 6.18
C ILE A 387 23.07 6.41 5.85
N CYS A 388 22.37 5.39 5.35
CA CYS A 388 22.98 4.13 4.92
C CYS A 388 24.00 4.34 3.79
N CYS A 389 23.67 5.15 2.78
CA CYS A 389 24.58 5.44 1.67
C CYS A 389 25.86 6.15 2.12
N ILE A 390 25.73 7.17 2.98
CA ILE A 390 26.88 7.91 3.54
C ILE A 390 27.79 6.95 4.32
N SER A 391 27.20 6.07 5.13
CA SER A 391 27.95 5.06 5.86
C SER A 391 28.75 4.14 4.94
N LEU A 392 28.12 3.56 3.92
CA LEU A 392 28.79 2.66 2.97
C LEU A 392 29.98 3.32 2.27
N ILE A 393 29.80 4.56 1.79
CA ILE A 393 30.88 5.31 1.12
C ILE A 393 32.06 5.50 2.06
N ILE A 394 31.81 5.95 3.29
CA ILE A 394 32.88 6.23 4.25
C ILE A 394 33.56 4.94 4.73
N LEU A 395 32.81 3.86 4.93
CA LEU A 395 33.38 2.54 5.21
C LEU A 395 34.32 2.09 4.09
N GLY A 396 33.90 2.22 2.83
CA GLY A 396 34.71 1.87 1.67
C GLY A 396 36.04 2.62 1.62
N LEU A 397 36.00 3.94 1.85
CA LEU A 397 37.20 4.79 1.92
C LEU A 397 38.08 4.44 3.12
N ALA A 398 37.48 4.20 4.28
CA ALA A 398 38.21 3.86 5.51
C ALA A 398 38.99 2.55 5.37
N PHE A 399 38.41 1.52 4.74
CA PHE A 399 39.11 0.28 4.44
C PHE A 399 40.18 0.44 3.36
N GLN A 400 39.92 1.23 2.32
CA GLN A 400 40.85 1.44 1.20
C GLN A 400 42.13 2.17 1.63
N TYR A 401 41.98 3.19 2.47
CA TYR A 401 43.07 4.06 2.91
C TYR A 401 43.57 3.74 4.32
N HIS A 402 43.12 2.62 4.89
CA HIS A 402 43.53 2.14 6.22
C HIS A 402 43.37 3.21 7.31
N TRP A 403 42.23 3.91 7.31
CA TRP A 403 41.92 4.90 8.34
C TRP A 403 41.82 4.25 9.72
N HIS A 404 41.84 5.06 10.78
CA HIS A 404 41.71 4.55 12.14
C HIS A 404 40.43 3.72 12.29
N TYR A 405 40.54 2.52 12.88
CA TYR A 405 39.43 1.55 12.97
C TYR A 405 38.18 2.08 13.70
N MET A 406 38.31 3.12 14.53
CA MET A 406 37.16 3.79 15.14
C MET A 406 36.26 4.51 14.12
N VAL A 407 36.80 4.98 12.99
CA VAL A 407 35.97 5.52 11.90
C VAL A 407 35.09 4.40 11.34
N ILE A 408 35.65 3.20 11.18
CA ILE A 408 34.89 2.02 10.74
C ILE A 408 33.78 1.71 11.75
N ALA A 409 34.08 1.70 13.05
CA ALA A 409 33.09 1.43 14.09
C ALA A 409 31.93 2.42 14.06
N VAL A 410 32.23 3.74 13.99
CA VAL A 410 31.21 4.79 13.96
C VAL A 410 30.32 4.66 12.73
N PHE A 411 30.89 4.50 11.53
CA PHE A 411 30.05 4.43 10.34
C PHE A 411 29.33 3.09 10.20
N ALA A 412 29.90 1.98 10.65
CA ALA A 412 29.17 0.72 10.74
C ALA A 412 27.99 0.80 11.72
N ALA A 413 28.15 1.49 12.86
CA ALA A 413 27.05 1.77 13.79
C ALA A 413 25.99 2.67 13.13
N THR A 414 26.40 3.69 12.40
CA THR A 414 25.50 4.57 11.63
C THR A 414 24.68 3.80 10.59
N GLN A 415 25.27 2.79 9.94
CA GLN A 415 24.52 1.91 9.05
C GLN A 415 23.41 1.15 9.79
N CYS A 416 23.72 0.64 10.98
CA CYS A 416 22.75 -0.06 11.82
C CYS A 416 21.58 0.86 12.23
N ILE A 417 21.87 2.14 12.52
CA ILE A 417 20.83 3.15 12.82
C ILE A 417 19.86 3.30 11.64
N GLY A 418 20.39 3.51 10.44
CA GLY A 418 19.56 3.69 9.24
C GLY A 418 18.71 2.45 8.94
N VAL A 419 19.31 1.26 8.99
CA VAL A 419 18.62 -0.01 8.74
C VAL A 419 17.52 -0.29 9.76
N MET A 420 17.74 0.04 11.04
CA MET A 420 16.74 -0.13 12.10
C MET A 420 15.48 0.72 11.82
N ILE A 421 15.66 1.97 11.39
CA ILE A 421 14.57 2.89 11.04
C ILE A 421 13.83 2.39 9.78
N VAL A 422 14.58 2.03 8.73
CA VAL A 422 14.00 1.50 7.47
C VAL A 422 13.19 0.23 7.72
N THR A 423 13.73 -0.71 8.51
CA THR A 423 13.09 -2.00 8.78
C THR A 423 11.76 -1.83 9.53
N THR A 424 11.73 -0.94 10.52
CA THR A 424 10.52 -0.65 11.29
C THR A 424 9.45 -0.01 10.40
N ALA A 425 9.84 0.95 9.54
CA ALA A 425 8.91 1.61 8.61
C ALA A 425 8.25 0.60 7.65
N ILE A 426 9.05 -0.28 7.02
CA ILE A 426 8.57 -1.22 6.01
C ILE A 426 7.64 -2.26 6.62
N ASN A 427 7.99 -2.82 7.77
CA ASN A 427 7.13 -3.77 8.46
C ASN A 427 5.81 -3.13 8.89
N ALA A 428 5.85 -1.88 9.39
CA ALA A 428 4.64 -1.16 9.77
C ALA A 428 3.76 -0.80 8.55
N TYR A 429 4.37 -0.34 7.45
CA TYR A 429 3.66 -0.11 6.18
C TYR A 429 2.96 -1.37 5.69
N LEU A 430 3.71 -2.47 5.54
CA LEU A 430 3.16 -3.72 5.01
C LEU A 430 2.09 -4.33 5.91
N LEU A 431 2.26 -4.26 7.23
CA LEU A 431 1.25 -4.72 8.18
C LEU A 431 -0.07 -3.97 8.01
N ASP A 432 0.04 -2.65 7.84
CA ASP A 432 -1.12 -1.77 7.83
C ASP A 432 -1.79 -1.67 6.46
N SER A 433 -1.04 -1.84 5.36
CA SER A 433 -1.60 -1.92 4.01
C SER A 433 -2.26 -3.27 3.71
N TYR A 434 -1.85 -4.34 4.41
CA TYR A 434 -2.36 -5.71 4.21
C TYR A 434 -2.65 -6.42 5.55
N PRO A 435 -3.58 -5.90 6.37
CA PRO A 435 -3.89 -6.42 7.70
C PRO A 435 -4.35 -7.89 7.69
N GLU A 436 -5.06 -8.31 6.64
CA GLU A 436 -5.52 -9.67 6.39
C GLU A 436 -4.38 -10.64 6.07
N GLY A 437 -3.31 -10.11 5.48
CA GLY A 437 -2.10 -10.81 5.08
C GLY A 437 -0.89 -10.58 5.99
N SER A 438 -1.09 -9.99 7.18
CA SER A 438 -0.03 -9.53 8.10
C SER A 438 1.16 -10.48 8.28
N GLY A 439 0.88 -11.77 8.49
CA GLY A 439 1.95 -12.78 8.60
C GLY A 439 2.72 -12.97 7.30
N VAL A 440 1.99 -13.01 6.18
CA VAL A 440 2.53 -13.35 4.87
C VAL A 440 3.48 -12.26 4.37
N VAL A 441 3.08 -10.99 4.54
CA VAL A 441 3.94 -9.86 4.20
C VAL A 441 5.19 -9.82 5.09
N GLY A 442 5.06 -10.10 6.39
CA GLY A 442 6.21 -10.20 7.31
C GLY A 442 7.17 -11.34 6.98
N ALA A 443 6.65 -12.49 6.54
CA ALA A 443 7.48 -13.59 6.05
C ALA A 443 8.27 -13.20 4.80
N TRP A 444 7.66 -12.44 3.87
CA TRP A 444 8.38 -11.94 2.71
C TRP A 444 9.42 -10.88 3.06
N VAL A 445 9.17 -10.01 4.03
CA VAL A 445 10.18 -9.07 4.55
C VAL A 445 11.38 -9.85 5.08
N THR A 446 11.12 -10.88 5.90
CA THR A 446 12.15 -11.78 6.44
C THR A 446 12.90 -12.51 5.32
N ALA A 447 12.19 -13.01 4.30
CA ALA A 447 12.80 -13.68 3.16
C ALA A 447 13.69 -12.74 2.34
N SER A 448 13.17 -11.58 1.96
CA SER A 448 13.86 -10.53 1.22
C SER A 448 15.18 -10.16 1.90
N ARG A 449 15.12 -9.88 3.20
CA ARG A 449 16.28 -9.53 4.03
C ARG A 449 17.36 -10.61 4.05
N ASN A 450 16.98 -11.85 4.32
CA ASN A 450 17.94 -12.95 4.50
C ASN A 450 18.49 -13.46 3.16
N TRP A 451 17.70 -13.41 2.09
CA TRP A 451 18.20 -13.69 0.73
C TRP A 451 19.12 -12.59 0.21
N ALA A 452 18.83 -11.33 0.54
CA ALA A 452 19.74 -10.21 0.29
C ALA A 452 21.07 -10.40 1.04
N GLY A 453 21.01 -10.83 2.31
CA GLY A 453 22.17 -11.18 3.10
C GLY A 453 22.96 -12.36 2.57
N PHE A 454 22.28 -13.43 2.14
CA PHE A 454 22.88 -14.56 1.45
C PHE A 454 23.66 -14.11 0.21
N MET A 455 23.01 -13.31 -0.65
CA MET A 455 23.63 -12.77 -1.86
C MET A 455 24.87 -11.94 -1.51
N ALA A 456 24.73 -10.96 -0.60
CA ALA A 456 25.83 -10.08 -0.20
C ALA A 456 27.00 -10.88 0.37
N THR A 457 26.75 -11.76 1.34
CA THR A 457 27.79 -12.59 1.97
C THR A 457 28.52 -13.47 0.97
N TYR A 458 27.79 -14.00 -0.03
CA TYR A 458 28.38 -14.85 -1.07
C TYR A 458 29.34 -14.07 -1.98
N ILE A 459 29.00 -12.82 -2.35
CA ILE A 459 29.80 -12.03 -3.31
C ILE A 459 30.81 -11.09 -2.65
N GLN A 460 30.62 -10.69 -1.39
CA GLN A 460 31.32 -9.55 -0.78
C GLN A 460 32.85 -9.69 -0.80
N ILE A 461 33.37 -10.85 -0.40
CA ILE A 461 34.82 -11.08 -0.28
C ILE A 461 35.46 -10.99 -1.67
N ASP A 462 34.96 -11.77 -2.63
CA ASP A 462 35.47 -11.81 -4.01
C ASP A 462 35.38 -10.44 -4.69
N TRP A 463 34.27 -9.71 -4.45
CA TRP A 463 34.06 -8.40 -5.05
C TRP A 463 35.07 -7.39 -4.53
N VAL A 464 35.26 -7.31 -3.21
CA VAL A 464 36.21 -6.38 -2.59
C VAL A 464 37.65 -6.71 -2.97
N THR A 465 38.02 -8.00 -3.02
CA THR A 465 39.37 -8.41 -3.44
C THR A 465 39.68 -8.05 -4.89
N ARG A 466 38.68 -8.06 -5.79
CA ARG A 466 38.89 -7.76 -7.22
C ARG A 466 39.01 -6.27 -7.54
N ILE A 467 38.14 -5.43 -6.98
CA ILE A 467 38.05 -4.00 -7.37
C ILE A 467 38.44 -3.02 -6.27
N GLY A 468 38.74 -3.52 -5.07
CA GLY A 468 39.05 -2.72 -3.89
C GLY A 468 37.80 -2.30 -3.09
N PRO A 469 37.94 -2.11 -1.77
CA PRO A 469 36.81 -1.79 -0.88
C PRO A 469 36.10 -0.46 -1.22
N ALA A 470 36.84 0.60 -1.60
CA ALA A 470 36.21 1.88 -1.92
C ALA A 470 35.25 1.79 -3.11
N LYS A 471 35.66 1.11 -4.20
CA LYS A 471 34.80 0.93 -5.37
C LYS A 471 33.64 0.00 -5.08
N ALA A 472 33.90 -1.13 -4.39
CA ALA A 472 32.86 -2.09 -4.06
C ALA A 472 31.77 -1.47 -3.18
N LEU A 473 32.12 -0.87 -2.04
CA LEU A 473 31.14 -0.27 -1.14
C LEU A 473 30.51 1.02 -1.73
N GLY A 474 31.23 1.74 -2.59
CA GLY A 474 30.65 2.85 -3.36
C GLY A 474 29.54 2.41 -4.33
N ILE A 475 29.72 1.28 -5.02
CA ILE A 475 28.67 0.70 -5.88
C ILE A 475 27.48 0.21 -5.03
N GLN A 476 27.74 -0.37 -3.86
CA GLN A 476 26.69 -0.76 -2.92
C GLN A 476 25.85 0.44 -2.46
N ALA A 477 26.50 1.57 -2.17
CA ALA A 477 25.81 2.82 -1.85
C ALA A 477 24.97 3.32 -3.05
N ALA A 478 25.48 3.22 -4.28
CA ALA A 478 24.73 3.60 -5.47
C ALA A 478 23.48 2.71 -5.68
N ILE A 479 23.59 1.39 -5.46
CA ILE A 479 22.45 0.46 -5.52
C ILE A 479 21.44 0.79 -4.41
N THR A 480 21.92 1.07 -3.21
CA THR A 480 21.08 1.46 -2.06
C THR A 480 20.30 2.75 -2.37
N PHE A 481 20.95 3.74 -2.98
CA PHE A 481 20.30 4.98 -3.38
C PHE A 481 19.30 4.76 -4.53
N ALA A 482 19.68 3.98 -5.55
CA ALA A 482 18.80 3.66 -6.67
C ALA A 482 17.54 2.90 -6.24
N SER A 483 17.61 2.14 -5.15
CA SER A 483 16.44 1.43 -4.60
C SER A 483 15.29 2.38 -4.21
N VAL A 484 15.57 3.65 -3.92
CA VAL A 484 14.57 4.68 -3.60
C VAL A 484 13.59 4.91 -4.75
N PHE A 485 13.99 4.68 -6.00
CA PHE A 485 13.11 4.76 -7.17
C PHE A 485 11.85 3.90 -7.01
N PHE A 486 12.00 2.69 -6.46
CA PHE A 486 10.88 1.78 -6.21
C PHE A 486 9.89 2.35 -5.19
N MET A 487 10.35 3.15 -4.22
CA MET A 487 9.44 3.83 -3.28
C MET A 487 8.71 5.01 -3.93
N VAL A 488 9.41 5.81 -4.74
CA VAL A 488 8.79 6.91 -5.49
C VAL A 488 7.73 6.39 -6.47
N PHE A 489 8.00 5.23 -7.09
CA PHE A 489 7.04 4.54 -7.97
C PHE A 489 5.73 4.15 -7.27
N LEU A 490 5.72 3.92 -5.95
CA LEU A 490 4.48 3.62 -5.23
C LEU A 490 3.69 4.87 -4.84
N GLN A 491 4.31 6.05 -4.83
CA GLN A 491 3.70 7.27 -4.28
C GLN A 491 3.05 8.19 -5.33
N VAL A 492 3.15 7.91 -6.65
CA VAL A 492 2.78 8.89 -7.72
C VAL A 492 2.24 8.24 -9.03
N TYR A 493 1.06 7.61 -9.14
CA TYR A 493 0.77 6.87 -10.41
C TYR A 493 -0.64 6.83 -11.06
N ASP A 494 -1.64 7.63 -10.65
CA ASP A 494 -2.92 7.65 -11.39
C ASP A 494 -2.97 8.68 -12.54
N PHE A 495 -2.65 9.96 -12.26
CA PHE A 495 -2.74 11.06 -13.23
C PHE A 495 -1.39 11.48 -13.85
N ASN A 496 -0.31 10.71 -13.64
CA ASN A 496 0.98 11.05 -14.24
C ASN A 496 0.90 11.08 -15.78
N ILE A 497 1.36 12.16 -16.39
CA ILE A 497 1.21 12.43 -17.83
C ILE A 497 2.02 11.46 -18.72
N HIS A 498 3.14 10.93 -18.22
CA HIS A 498 4.02 10.07 -19.02
C HIS A 498 3.74 8.59 -18.80
N ASN A 499 3.43 8.21 -17.54
CA ASN A 499 3.37 6.80 -17.14
C ASN A 499 2.14 6.45 -16.29
N GLY A 500 1.22 7.39 -16.07
CA GLY A 500 0.04 7.20 -15.23
C GLY A 500 -0.93 6.18 -15.83
N THR A 501 -1.57 5.38 -14.98
CA THR A 501 -2.39 4.26 -15.47
C THR A 501 -3.72 4.70 -16.08
N LEU A 502 -4.26 5.86 -15.69
CA LEU A 502 -5.54 6.36 -16.19
C LEU A 502 -5.35 7.35 -17.34
N LEU A 503 -4.55 8.40 -17.13
CA LEU A 503 -4.44 9.54 -18.03
C LEU A 503 -3.50 9.31 -19.22
N SER A 504 -2.28 8.79 -18.98
CA SER A 504 -1.26 8.66 -20.03
C SER A 504 -1.72 7.87 -21.27
N PRO A 505 -2.47 6.75 -21.13
CA PRO A 505 -2.97 6.03 -22.30
C PRO A 505 -3.93 6.85 -23.17
N ILE A 506 -4.60 7.86 -22.62
CA ILE A 506 -5.57 8.71 -23.34
C ILE A 506 -4.87 9.90 -24.03
N LEU A 507 -3.71 10.36 -23.50
CA LEU A 507 -2.90 11.48 -24.03
C LEU A 507 -2.22 11.16 -25.37
N ARG A 508 -3.05 10.98 -26.40
CA ARG A 508 -2.68 10.76 -27.80
C ARG A 508 -3.74 11.39 -28.69
N THR A 509 -3.35 11.72 -29.93
CA THR A 509 -4.32 12.07 -30.98
C THR A 509 -5.23 10.88 -31.23
N ARG A 510 -6.54 11.13 -31.19
CA ARG A 510 -7.62 10.13 -31.15
C ARG A 510 -8.84 10.61 -31.94
N VAL A 511 -8.59 11.03 -33.18
CA VAL A 511 -9.64 11.35 -34.18
C VAL A 511 -10.52 10.11 -34.40
N PRO A 512 -11.86 10.24 -34.54
CA PRO A 512 -12.75 9.11 -34.75
C PRO A 512 -12.30 8.25 -35.95
N GLY A 513 -12.40 6.94 -35.81
CA GLY A 513 -11.90 5.96 -36.80
C GLY A 513 -10.38 5.81 -36.90
N SER A 514 -9.58 6.60 -36.18
CA SER A 514 -8.11 6.47 -36.17
C SER A 514 -7.60 5.33 -35.26
N PRO A 515 -6.37 4.84 -35.44
CA PRO A 515 -5.73 3.91 -34.51
C PRO A 515 -5.61 4.45 -33.08
N GLY A 516 -5.52 5.78 -32.93
CA GLY A 516 -5.47 6.44 -31.62
C GLY A 516 -6.80 6.34 -30.88
N SER A 517 -7.92 6.59 -31.58
CA SER A 517 -9.27 6.44 -31.04
C SER A 517 -9.56 4.99 -30.65
N GLU A 518 -9.15 4.01 -31.47
CA GLU A 518 -9.25 2.58 -31.14
C GLU A 518 -8.41 2.18 -29.92
N ALA A 519 -7.18 2.71 -29.79
CA ALA A 519 -6.33 2.45 -28.64
C ALA A 519 -6.92 3.03 -27.34
N THR A 520 -7.51 4.21 -27.40
CA THR A 520 -8.21 4.83 -26.27
C THR A 520 -9.45 4.03 -25.86
N ARG A 521 -10.29 3.60 -26.82
CA ARG A 521 -11.42 2.69 -26.52
C ARG A 521 -10.98 1.36 -25.91
N SER A 522 -9.90 0.79 -26.45
CA SER A 522 -9.29 -0.43 -25.91
C SER A 522 -8.80 -0.22 -24.47
N HIS A 523 -8.26 0.96 -24.16
CA HIS A 523 -7.87 1.33 -22.79
C HIS A 523 -9.08 1.37 -21.85
N PHE A 524 -10.17 2.05 -22.22
CA PHE A 524 -11.41 2.07 -21.44
C PHE A 524 -11.95 0.66 -21.20
N THR A 525 -12.05 -0.13 -22.26
CA THR A 525 -12.54 -1.52 -22.19
C THR A 525 -11.70 -2.37 -21.23
N ASN A 526 -10.37 -2.27 -21.34
CA ASN A 526 -9.45 -2.99 -20.47
C ASN A 526 -9.56 -2.54 -19.01
N PHE A 527 -9.70 -1.23 -18.78
CA PHE A 527 -9.85 -0.68 -17.45
C PHE A 527 -11.11 -1.20 -16.76
N PHE A 528 -12.29 -1.06 -17.39
CA PHE A 528 -13.55 -1.52 -16.83
C PHE A 528 -13.56 -3.05 -16.66
N ALA A 529 -13.09 -3.81 -17.66
CA ALA A 529 -13.08 -5.27 -17.58
C ALA A 529 -12.14 -5.83 -16.49
N LYS A 530 -10.98 -5.20 -16.26
CA LYS A 530 -9.98 -5.69 -15.28
C LYS A 530 -10.20 -5.15 -13.88
N THR A 531 -10.64 -3.90 -13.77
CA THR A 531 -10.71 -3.18 -12.49
C THR A 531 -12.11 -3.18 -11.91
N LEU A 532 -13.15 -3.27 -12.75
CA LEU A 532 -14.56 -3.09 -12.38
C LEU A 532 -15.44 -4.23 -12.95
N PRO A 533 -15.27 -5.47 -12.46
CA PRO A 533 -15.84 -6.67 -13.08
C PRO A 533 -17.38 -6.73 -13.06
N HIS A 534 -18.03 -5.90 -12.25
CA HIS A 534 -19.49 -5.84 -12.15
C HIS A 534 -20.13 -4.80 -13.09
N TRP A 535 -19.33 -4.06 -13.85
CA TRP A 535 -19.82 -3.10 -14.84
C TRP A 535 -20.07 -3.79 -16.19
N GLN A 536 -21.16 -3.40 -16.85
CA GLN A 536 -21.51 -3.87 -18.18
C GLN A 536 -21.05 -2.85 -19.22
N ILE A 537 -20.33 -3.32 -20.23
CA ILE A 537 -19.77 -2.49 -21.30
C ILE A 537 -20.62 -2.68 -22.57
N GLU A 538 -21.04 -1.58 -23.17
CA GLU A 538 -21.77 -1.54 -24.44
C GLU A 538 -21.14 -0.50 -25.36
N PHE A 539 -21.29 -0.70 -26.67
CA PHE A 539 -20.82 0.26 -27.68
C PHE A 539 -21.99 0.63 -28.58
N GLN A 540 -22.16 1.92 -28.82
CA GLN A 540 -23.08 2.43 -29.82
C GLN A 540 -22.29 2.84 -31.05
N ASN A 541 -22.56 2.16 -32.17
CA ASN A 541 -21.83 2.35 -33.41
C ASN A 541 -22.71 3.14 -34.39
N SER A 542 -22.15 4.20 -34.95
CA SER A 542 -22.78 5.02 -35.98
C SER A 542 -21.77 5.43 -37.05
N THR A 543 -22.25 6.06 -38.12
CA THR A 543 -21.40 6.47 -39.24
C THR A 543 -21.81 7.87 -39.70
N ALA A 544 -20.88 8.82 -39.62
CA ALA A 544 -21.10 10.19 -40.06
C ALA A 544 -21.19 10.25 -41.59
N LYS A 545 -22.07 11.11 -42.13
CA LYS A 545 -22.42 11.13 -43.56
C LYS A 545 -21.36 11.82 -44.41
N SER A 546 -20.61 12.78 -43.85
CA SER A 546 -19.68 13.58 -44.65
C SER A 546 -18.48 12.77 -45.18
N ASN A 547 -18.10 11.65 -44.55
CA ASN A 547 -16.89 10.88 -44.91
C ASN A 547 -16.89 9.37 -44.54
N GLU A 548 -18.05 8.76 -44.25
CA GLU A 548 -18.14 7.35 -43.78
C GLU A 548 -17.28 7.06 -42.53
N ILE A 549 -17.04 8.07 -41.68
CA ILE A 549 -16.22 7.94 -40.48
C ILE A 549 -17.00 7.13 -39.44
N PRO A 550 -16.45 6.02 -38.90
CA PRO A 550 -17.09 5.29 -37.84
C PRO A 550 -16.99 6.09 -36.53
N ILE A 551 -18.16 6.36 -35.95
CA ILE A 551 -18.31 7.04 -34.66
C ILE A 551 -18.78 6.01 -33.64
N ILE A 552 -17.99 5.80 -32.59
CA ILE A 552 -18.23 4.74 -31.61
C ILE A 552 -18.27 5.35 -30.21
N ASN A 553 -19.47 5.46 -29.65
CA ASN A 553 -19.65 5.85 -28.26
C ASN A 553 -19.41 4.65 -27.34
N PHE A 554 -18.64 4.85 -26.27
CA PHE A 554 -18.41 3.85 -25.23
C PHE A 554 -19.39 4.07 -24.08
N ILE A 555 -20.09 3.01 -23.66
CA ILE A 555 -21.06 3.06 -22.57
C ILE A 555 -20.66 2.01 -21.54
N ALA A 556 -20.55 2.41 -20.28
CA ALA A 556 -20.40 1.47 -19.16
C ALA A 556 -21.50 1.71 -18.14
N THR A 557 -22.19 0.66 -17.71
CA THR A 557 -23.29 0.74 -16.76
C THR A 557 -23.06 -0.14 -15.55
N ARG A 558 -23.51 0.35 -14.39
CA ARG A 558 -23.48 -0.40 -13.15
C ARG A 558 -24.82 -0.23 -12.45
N ASP A 559 -25.58 -1.31 -12.54
CA ASP A 559 -26.97 -1.35 -12.09
C ASP A 559 -27.14 -2.20 -10.82
N PRO A 560 -28.19 -1.90 -10.01
CA PRO A 560 -28.59 -2.75 -8.91
C PRO A 560 -28.99 -4.16 -9.40
N PRO A 561 -28.52 -5.23 -8.74
CA PRO A 561 -28.80 -6.60 -9.14
C PRO A 561 -30.27 -6.95 -8.93
N GLY A 562 -30.87 -7.65 -9.89
CA GLY A 562 -32.25 -8.17 -9.79
C GLY A 562 -33.36 -7.19 -10.16
N ILE A 563 -33.03 -5.94 -10.53
CA ILE A 563 -34.01 -4.96 -11.02
C ILE A 563 -33.96 -4.93 -12.56
N PRO A 564 -35.12 -5.01 -13.25
CA PRO A 564 -35.16 -4.86 -14.70
C PRO A 564 -34.67 -3.46 -15.14
N ALA A 565 -33.89 -3.40 -16.22
CA ALA A 565 -33.31 -2.15 -16.75
C ALA A 565 -34.32 -1.01 -16.94
N GLY A 566 -35.56 -1.31 -17.35
CA GLY A 566 -36.61 -0.31 -17.53
C GLY A 566 -37.17 0.31 -16.24
N ASN A 567 -36.79 -0.23 -15.08
CA ASN A 567 -37.17 0.29 -13.77
C ASN A 567 -36.02 1.00 -13.05
N ILE A 568 -34.84 1.04 -13.67
CA ILE A 568 -33.64 1.64 -13.11
C ILE A 568 -33.48 3.04 -13.66
N SER A 569 -33.19 4.00 -12.77
CA SER A 569 -32.83 5.36 -13.12
C SER A 569 -31.31 5.50 -13.00
N ARG A 570 -30.64 6.25 -13.87
CA ARG A 570 -29.16 6.34 -13.86
C ARG A 570 -28.66 7.76 -13.72
N LEU A 571 -27.67 7.95 -12.84
CA LEU A 571 -26.76 9.10 -12.91
C LEU A 571 -25.79 8.85 -14.06
N THR A 572 -25.75 9.74 -15.03
CA THR A 572 -24.98 9.55 -16.26
C THR A 572 -23.83 10.55 -16.29
N LEU A 573 -22.60 10.07 -16.13
CA LEU A 573 -21.37 10.85 -16.23
C LEU A 573 -20.87 10.81 -17.66
N VAL A 574 -20.63 11.98 -18.25
CA VAL A 574 -20.31 12.10 -19.68
C VAL A 574 -19.10 12.98 -19.89
N ALA A 575 -18.23 12.55 -20.80
CA ALA A 575 -17.18 13.34 -21.40
C ALA A 575 -16.95 12.84 -22.83
N HIS A 576 -16.65 13.73 -23.77
CA HIS A 576 -16.15 13.29 -25.05
C HIS A 576 -14.74 12.72 -24.91
N TYR A 577 -14.36 11.80 -25.78
CA TYR A 577 -12.99 11.26 -25.82
C TYR A 577 -12.29 11.49 -27.16
N ASP A 578 -12.95 12.03 -28.18
CA ASP A 578 -12.28 12.28 -29.45
C ASP A 578 -11.37 13.52 -29.41
N SER A 579 -10.42 13.57 -30.32
CA SER A 579 -9.61 14.77 -30.56
C SER A 579 -9.96 15.35 -31.93
N LYS A 580 -9.82 16.67 -32.10
CA LYS A 580 -9.95 17.33 -33.40
C LYS A 580 -9.07 16.72 -34.49
N ASN A 581 -9.57 16.76 -35.72
CA ASN A 581 -8.82 16.39 -36.92
C ASN A 581 -7.88 17.52 -37.43
N SER A 582 -8.11 18.76 -36.98
CA SER A 582 -7.38 19.95 -37.36
C SER A 582 -7.24 20.90 -36.16
N PRO A 583 -6.01 21.36 -35.83
CA PRO A 583 -4.74 21.07 -36.49
C PRO A 583 -4.27 19.62 -36.30
N GLU A 584 -3.52 19.08 -37.26
CA GLU A 584 -2.95 17.72 -37.17
C GLU A 584 -2.04 17.59 -35.94
N GLY A 585 -2.20 16.50 -35.19
CA GLY A 585 -1.43 16.26 -33.96
C GLY A 585 -2.03 16.86 -32.69
N PHE A 586 -3.24 17.45 -32.78
CA PHE A 586 -3.98 17.87 -31.60
C PHE A 586 -4.28 16.67 -30.67
N ILE A 587 -3.98 16.83 -29.38
CA ILE A 587 -4.21 15.81 -28.36
C ILE A 587 -5.51 16.07 -27.62
N GLY A 588 -5.82 17.32 -27.26
CA GLY A 588 -7.00 17.64 -26.44
C GLY A 588 -6.84 17.07 -25.03
N ALA A 589 -5.82 17.52 -24.30
CA ALA A 589 -5.52 17.02 -22.97
C ALA A 589 -6.50 17.57 -21.92
N ILE A 590 -6.69 18.90 -21.90
CA ILE A 590 -7.71 19.60 -21.10
C ILE A 590 -9.10 19.36 -21.69
N ASP A 591 -9.19 19.35 -23.02
CA ASP A 591 -10.40 19.12 -23.80
C ASP A 591 -11.14 17.85 -23.33
N SER A 592 -10.64 16.66 -23.69
CA SER A 592 -11.32 15.39 -23.42
C SER A 592 -10.54 14.41 -22.54
N ALA A 593 -9.20 14.45 -22.56
CA ALA A 593 -8.42 13.39 -21.91
C ALA A 593 -8.53 13.42 -20.38
N ALA A 594 -8.43 14.62 -19.80
CA ALA A 594 -8.51 14.84 -18.37
C ALA A 594 -9.92 14.55 -17.81
N PRO A 595 -11.03 15.07 -18.39
CA PRO A 595 -12.39 14.67 -18.01
C PRO A 595 -12.61 13.15 -18.02
N CYS A 596 -12.16 12.45 -19.06
CA CYS A 596 -12.25 11.00 -19.14
C CYS A 596 -11.51 10.31 -17.98
N ALA A 597 -10.27 10.73 -17.69
CA ALA A 597 -9.47 10.16 -16.61
C ALA A 597 -10.08 10.43 -15.22
N ILE A 598 -10.65 11.62 -15.00
CA ILE A 598 -11.35 12.01 -13.77
C ILE A 598 -12.56 11.11 -13.53
N ILE A 599 -13.39 10.87 -14.56
CA ILE A 599 -14.54 9.96 -14.48
C ILE A 599 -14.08 8.53 -14.16
N MET A 600 -13.06 8.02 -14.85
CA MET A 600 -12.50 6.68 -14.60
C MET A 600 -12.02 6.53 -13.15
N HIS A 601 -11.31 7.54 -12.63
CA HIS A 601 -10.85 7.54 -11.24
C HIS A 601 -12.03 7.52 -10.26
N ALA A 602 -13.05 8.33 -10.51
CA ALA A 602 -14.23 8.40 -9.65
C ALA A 602 -15.00 7.09 -9.59
N VAL A 603 -15.29 6.46 -10.74
CA VAL A 603 -16.05 5.21 -10.77
C VAL A 603 -15.30 4.03 -10.16
N ARG A 604 -13.96 4.00 -10.29
CA ARG A 604 -13.13 3.00 -9.59
C ARG A 604 -13.21 3.14 -8.08
N SER A 605 -13.29 4.38 -7.59
CA SER A 605 -13.29 4.66 -6.16
C SER A 605 -14.62 4.30 -5.49
N ILE A 606 -15.74 4.35 -6.21
CA ILE A 606 -17.08 4.08 -5.66
C ILE A 606 -17.60 2.65 -5.90
N ASP A 607 -16.96 1.83 -6.72
CA ASP A 607 -17.51 0.52 -7.12
C ASP A 607 -17.68 -0.46 -5.94
N ALA A 608 -16.72 -0.45 -5.00
CA ALA A 608 -16.82 -1.24 -3.78
C ALA A 608 -18.03 -0.81 -2.91
N VAL A 609 -18.22 0.51 -2.79
CA VAL A 609 -19.32 1.12 -2.03
C VAL A 609 -20.67 0.79 -2.65
N LEU A 610 -20.79 0.87 -3.98
CA LEU A 610 -21.99 0.45 -4.72
C LEU A 610 -22.32 -1.02 -4.48
N SER A 611 -21.30 -1.88 -4.51
CA SER A 611 -21.46 -3.31 -4.26
C SER A 611 -21.95 -3.61 -2.85
N ARG A 612 -21.57 -2.81 -1.85
CA ARG A 612 -22.10 -2.89 -0.49
C ARG A 612 -23.56 -2.43 -0.40
N LYS A 613 -23.91 -1.28 -1.00
CA LYS A 613 -25.29 -0.76 -1.02
C LYS A 613 -26.28 -1.79 -1.58
N TRP A 614 -25.86 -2.57 -2.57
CA TRP A 614 -26.72 -3.56 -3.23
C TRP A 614 -26.52 -5.00 -2.77
N GLY A 615 -25.56 -5.29 -1.88
CA GLY A 615 -25.33 -6.62 -1.31
C GLY A 615 -26.40 -7.04 -0.29
N THR A 616 -27.10 -6.08 0.31
CA THR A 616 -28.33 -6.32 1.06
C THR A 616 -29.49 -6.50 0.08
N LEU A 617 -30.34 -7.53 0.28
CA LEU A 617 -31.50 -7.85 -0.58
C LEU A 617 -32.17 -6.57 -1.12
N PRO A 618 -32.35 -6.43 -2.45
CA PRO A 618 -32.83 -5.19 -3.03
C PRO A 618 -34.19 -4.82 -2.45
N THR A 619 -34.21 -3.79 -1.61
CA THR A 619 -35.43 -3.10 -1.22
C THR A 619 -35.98 -2.40 -2.46
N VAL A 620 -37.30 -2.36 -2.61
CA VAL A 620 -38.01 -1.69 -3.72
C VAL A 620 -37.61 -0.21 -3.88
N GLN A 621 -36.93 0.37 -2.88
CA GLN A 621 -36.44 1.75 -2.86
C GLN A 621 -35.11 1.98 -3.62
N ASN A 622 -34.25 0.97 -3.83
CA ASN A 622 -32.93 1.18 -4.44
C ASN A 622 -32.97 0.96 -5.95
N THR A 623 -33.52 1.91 -6.70
CA THR A 623 -33.69 1.82 -8.16
C THR A 623 -32.66 2.62 -8.95
N GLU A 624 -31.69 3.23 -8.28
CA GLU A 624 -30.69 4.10 -8.90
C GLU A 624 -29.43 3.30 -9.27
N GLY A 625 -29.05 3.36 -10.54
CA GLY A 625 -27.76 2.90 -11.07
C GLY A 625 -26.87 4.07 -11.47
N ILE A 626 -25.69 3.74 -11.99
CA ILE A 626 -24.75 4.71 -12.54
C ILE A 626 -24.33 4.29 -13.95
N GLN A 627 -24.09 5.29 -14.79
CA GLN A 627 -23.67 5.14 -16.16
C GLN A 627 -22.53 6.08 -16.48
N VAL A 628 -21.57 5.60 -17.25
CA VAL A 628 -20.52 6.39 -17.88
C VAL A 628 -20.71 6.34 -19.38
N ILE A 629 -20.63 7.49 -20.04
CA ILE A 629 -20.63 7.61 -21.49
C ILE A 629 -19.36 8.36 -21.89
N PHE A 630 -18.56 7.74 -22.75
CA PHE A 630 -17.53 8.46 -23.49
C PHE A 630 -17.97 8.63 -24.93
N THR A 631 -18.30 9.86 -25.31
CA THR A 631 -18.81 10.24 -26.62
C THR A 631 -17.67 10.41 -27.64
N ASP A 632 -17.96 10.09 -28.89
CA ASP A 632 -17.02 10.18 -30.03
C ASP A 632 -17.62 11.10 -31.11
N GLY A 633 -16.79 11.86 -31.81
CA GLY A 633 -17.22 12.69 -32.94
C GLY A 633 -17.88 14.00 -32.54
N GLU A 634 -17.52 14.56 -31.39
CA GLU A 634 -17.96 15.89 -30.94
C GLU A 634 -17.11 16.99 -31.61
N GLU A 635 -15.78 16.82 -31.63
CA GLU A 635 -14.79 17.83 -32.08
C GLU A 635 -14.20 17.58 -33.48
N ALA A 636 -14.30 16.35 -33.98
CA ALA A 636 -13.50 15.92 -35.12
C ALA A 636 -14.04 16.26 -36.52
N ILE A 637 -15.28 16.74 -36.65
CA ILE A 637 -15.93 16.92 -37.96
C ILE A 637 -16.08 18.41 -38.31
N TYR A 638 -14.94 19.10 -38.45
CA TYR A 638 -14.90 20.49 -38.95
C TYR A 638 -14.66 20.53 -40.47
N PRO A 639 -15.31 21.43 -41.26
CA PRO A 639 -16.17 22.56 -40.88
C PRO A 639 -17.67 22.29 -41.01
N ASP A 640 -18.12 21.03 -41.10
CA ASP A 640 -19.54 20.73 -41.23
C ASP A 640 -20.26 20.87 -39.88
N TRP A 641 -20.65 22.10 -39.54
CA TRP A 641 -21.42 22.42 -38.33
C TRP A 641 -22.70 21.58 -38.19
N MET A 642 -23.21 20.95 -39.26
CA MET A 642 -24.35 20.04 -39.17
C MET A 642 -24.00 18.68 -38.54
N GLU A 643 -22.71 18.28 -38.56
CA GLU A 643 -22.19 17.04 -37.98
C GLU A 643 -21.48 17.25 -36.64
N MET A 644 -21.43 18.49 -36.12
CA MET A 644 -21.03 18.77 -34.74
C MET A 644 -22.00 18.04 -33.78
N LEU A 645 -21.43 17.37 -32.77
CA LEU A 645 -22.17 16.50 -31.83
C LEU A 645 -22.80 15.26 -32.49
N PHE A 646 -22.32 14.78 -33.64
CA PHE A 646 -22.96 13.67 -34.35
C PHE A 646 -23.07 12.42 -33.48
N GLY A 647 -22.02 12.09 -32.72
CA GLY A 647 -22.02 10.93 -31.82
C GLY A 647 -23.10 11.01 -30.75
N ALA A 648 -23.12 12.10 -29.98
CA ALA A 648 -24.17 12.34 -28.98
C ALA A 648 -25.58 12.37 -29.60
N ARG A 649 -25.73 12.98 -30.78
CA ARG A 649 -27.02 13.06 -31.48
C ARG A 649 -27.51 11.70 -31.96
N SER A 650 -26.63 10.88 -32.51
CA SER A 650 -26.95 9.52 -32.93
C SER A 650 -27.34 8.67 -31.72
N LEU A 651 -26.60 8.77 -30.61
CA LEU A 651 -26.88 8.05 -29.38
C LEU A 651 -28.21 8.45 -28.77
N ALA A 652 -28.46 9.76 -28.64
CA ALA A 652 -29.71 10.29 -28.09
C ALA A 652 -30.93 9.88 -28.94
N ALA A 653 -30.80 9.90 -30.28
CA ALA A 653 -31.84 9.43 -31.17
C ALA A 653 -32.09 7.92 -31.01
N GLU A 654 -31.05 7.10 -30.96
CA GLU A 654 -31.19 5.65 -30.76
C GLU A 654 -31.88 5.33 -29.42
N TRP A 655 -31.46 5.97 -28.33
CA TRP A 655 -32.04 5.77 -27.01
C TRP A 655 -33.45 6.32 -26.83
N GLU A 656 -33.90 7.23 -27.71
CA GLU A 656 -35.30 7.66 -27.79
C GLU A 656 -36.20 6.56 -28.37
N TYR A 657 -35.70 5.81 -29.36
CA TYR A 657 -36.42 4.73 -30.03
C TYR A 657 -36.26 3.37 -29.33
N THR A 658 -35.23 3.17 -28.53
CA THR A 658 -35.02 1.95 -27.72
C THR A 658 -35.98 1.93 -26.52
N ARG A 659 -37.19 1.45 -26.76
CA ARG A 659 -38.29 1.39 -25.78
C ARG A 659 -38.17 0.20 -24.84
N TYR A 660 -38.40 0.45 -23.56
CA TYR A 660 -38.57 -0.61 -22.56
C TYR A 660 -39.98 -1.25 -22.66
N PRO A 661 -40.19 -2.45 -22.10
CA PRO A 661 -41.52 -3.06 -22.06
C PRO A 661 -42.56 -2.12 -21.43
N PRO A 662 -43.83 -2.11 -21.89
CA PRO A 662 -44.86 -1.17 -21.42
C PRO A 662 -45.14 -1.18 -19.90
N ALA A 663 -44.76 -2.26 -19.20
CA ALA A 663 -44.90 -2.38 -17.75
C ALA A 663 -43.74 -1.74 -16.96
N SER A 664 -42.76 -1.12 -17.63
CA SER A 664 -41.57 -0.53 -17.01
C SER A 664 -41.85 0.90 -16.52
N ARG A 665 -41.11 1.37 -15.50
CA ARG A 665 -41.20 2.74 -14.95
C ARG A 665 -40.81 3.79 -15.98
N TYR A 666 -39.76 3.54 -16.75
CA TYR A 666 -39.26 4.42 -17.79
C TYR A 666 -39.66 3.89 -19.17
N SER A 667 -40.00 4.79 -20.09
CA SER A 667 -40.47 4.38 -21.42
C SER A 667 -39.35 4.02 -22.39
N SER A 668 -38.14 4.53 -22.16
CA SER A 668 -36.96 4.33 -23.01
C SER A 668 -35.68 4.51 -22.19
N TRP A 669 -34.54 4.09 -22.75
CA TRP A 669 -33.23 4.32 -22.16
C TRP A 669 -32.97 5.81 -21.88
N LEU A 670 -33.32 6.67 -22.83
CA LEU A 670 -33.16 8.12 -22.69
C LEU A 670 -33.91 8.66 -21.46
N LYS A 671 -35.14 8.19 -21.22
CA LYS A 671 -35.95 8.63 -20.07
C LYS A 671 -35.51 8.03 -18.74
N ALA A 672 -34.63 7.03 -18.74
CA ALA A 672 -34.03 6.49 -17.52
C ALA A 672 -32.85 7.35 -17.01
N ILE A 673 -32.30 8.26 -17.81
CA ILE A 673 -31.29 9.21 -17.35
C ILE A 673 -31.93 10.17 -16.34
N SER A 674 -31.44 10.15 -15.11
CA SER A 674 -31.94 10.99 -14.02
C SER A 674 -31.24 12.34 -13.96
N LEU A 675 -29.94 12.34 -14.26
CA LEU A 675 -29.13 13.54 -14.37
C LEU A 675 -27.98 13.23 -15.32
N PHE A 676 -27.79 14.08 -16.32
CA PHE A 676 -26.70 14.03 -17.27
C PHE A 676 -25.61 15.00 -16.82
N VAL A 677 -24.50 14.51 -16.29
CA VAL A 677 -23.38 15.33 -15.80
C VAL A 677 -22.30 15.36 -16.86
N LEU A 678 -22.18 16.47 -17.55
CA LEU A 678 -21.16 16.67 -18.58
C LEU A 678 -19.92 17.33 -17.97
N LEU A 679 -18.77 16.69 -18.16
CA LEU A 679 -17.45 17.19 -17.78
C LEU A 679 -16.67 17.47 -19.05
N ASP A 680 -16.24 18.73 -19.20
CA ASP A 680 -15.45 19.16 -20.35
C ASP A 680 -14.48 20.30 -19.96
N LEU A 681 -13.36 20.42 -20.67
CA LEU A 681 -12.33 21.44 -20.48
C LEU A 681 -11.72 21.49 -19.07
N LEU A 682 -11.64 20.34 -18.39
CA LEU A 682 -11.14 20.27 -17.01
C LEU A 682 -9.65 19.92 -16.96
N GLY A 683 -8.89 20.61 -16.12
CA GLY A 683 -7.44 20.36 -15.92
C GLY A 683 -6.57 21.62 -15.98
N SER A 684 -7.17 22.78 -16.29
CA SER A 684 -6.52 24.08 -16.22
C SER A 684 -6.29 24.54 -14.76
N ARG A 685 -5.41 25.52 -14.53
CA ARG A 685 -5.29 26.19 -13.23
C ARG A 685 -6.44 27.16 -13.02
N GLU A 686 -7.08 27.08 -11.85
CA GLU A 686 -8.17 27.96 -11.43
C GLU A 686 -9.36 28.00 -12.41
N PRO A 687 -9.98 26.85 -12.72
CA PRO A 687 -11.14 26.80 -13.61
C PRO A 687 -12.32 27.60 -13.06
N LYS A 688 -13.14 28.13 -13.97
CA LYS A 688 -14.35 28.89 -13.65
C LYS A 688 -15.55 28.19 -14.25
N ILE A 689 -16.34 27.56 -13.39
CA ILE A 689 -17.49 26.75 -13.79
C ILE A 689 -18.75 27.53 -13.50
N ALA A 690 -19.45 27.97 -14.54
CA ALA A 690 -20.73 28.67 -14.41
C ALA A 690 -21.91 27.70 -14.41
N SER A 691 -22.99 28.08 -13.75
CA SER A 691 -24.28 27.38 -13.88
C SER A 691 -25.09 27.96 -15.06
N TYR A 692 -25.67 27.07 -15.88
CA TYR A 692 -26.43 27.44 -17.08
C TYR A 692 -27.91 27.04 -17.07
N PHE A 693 -28.30 26.06 -16.25
CA PHE A 693 -29.65 25.49 -16.26
C PHE A 693 -30.36 25.67 -14.92
N ASN A 694 -31.53 26.33 -14.93
CA ASN A 694 -32.31 26.54 -13.70
C ASN A 694 -32.87 25.23 -13.13
N THR A 695 -33.19 24.24 -13.98
CA THR A 695 -33.74 22.95 -13.53
C THR A 695 -32.73 22.15 -12.69
N THR A 696 -31.44 22.27 -13.01
CA THR A 696 -30.36 21.54 -12.32
C THR A 696 -29.48 22.43 -11.45
N HIS A 697 -29.83 23.72 -11.29
CA HIS A 697 -29.06 24.66 -10.47
C HIS A 697 -28.91 24.19 -9.03
N SER A 698 -29.91 23.49 -8.48
CA SER A 698 -29.82 22.89 -7.14
C SER A 698 -28.75 21.79 -7.04
N PHE A 699 -28.45 21.05 -8.11
CA PHE A 699 -27.34 20.09 -8.15
C PHE A 699 -26.00 20.82 -8.28
N TYR A 700 -25.95 21.90 -9.07
CA TYR A 700 -24.77 22.76 -9.16
C TYR A 700 -24.42 23.38 -7.79
N GLN A 701 -25.41 23.90 -7.07
CA GLN A 701 -25.22 24.44 -5.73
C GLN A 701 -24.72 23.38 -4.75
N ARG A 702 -25.23 22.14 -4.84
CA ARG A 702 -24.69 21.01 -4.06
C ARG A 702 -23.22 20.74 -4.37
N ALA A 703 -22.85 20.67 -5.65
CA ALA A 703 -21.45 20.54 -6.05
C ALA A 703 -20.58 21.71 -5.53
N ALA A 704 -21.10 22.94 -5.51
CA ALA A 704 -20.39 24.10 -5.00
C ALA A 704 -20.24 24.07 -3.46
N VAL A 705 -21.26 23.59 -2.76
CA VAL A 705 -21.21 23.32 -1.32
C VAL A 705 -20.16 22.26 -1.02
N LEU A 706 -20.11 21.18 -1.81
CA LEU A 706 -19.10 20.13 -1.70
C LEU A 706 -17.69 20.68 -1.97
N GLU A 707 -17.51 21.50 -3.00
CA GLU A 707 -16.22 22.15 -3.30
C GLU A 707 -15.77 23.02 -2.12
N LYS A 708 -16.63 23.92 -1.66
CA LYS A 708 -16.36 24.79 -0.51
C LYS A 708 -16.01 23.97 0.71
N ARG A 709 -16.79 22.91 0.98
CA ARG A 709 -16.53 21.96 2.06
C ARG A 709 -15.14 21.38 1.86
N LEU A 710 -14.86 20.66 0.77
CA LEU A 710 -13.57 20.00 0.52
C LEU A 710 -12.36 20.94 0.65
N ARG A 711 -12.48 22.20 0.19
CA ARG A 711 -11.47 23.25 0.40
C ARG A 711 -11.29 23.66 1.86
N VAL A 712 -12.38 23.95 2.57
CA VAL A 712 -12.35 24.27 4.02
C VAL A 712 -11.66 23.14 4.81
N LEU A 713 -11.81 21.92 4.32
CA LEU A 713 -11.31 20.71 4.94
C LEU A 713 -9.92 20.31 4.45
N ASN A 714 -9.25 21.18 3.68
CA ASN A 714 -7.93 20.93 3.11
C ASN A 714 -7.81 19.56 2.43
N GLN A 715 -8.88 19.11 1.76
CA GLN A 715 -8.85 17.88 0.94
C GLN A 715 -8.36 18.15 -0.47
N PHE A 716 -8.39 19.43 -0.89
CA PHE A 716 -7.85 19.86 -2.17
C PHE A 716 -6.35 20.18 -2.05
N LYS A 717 -5.56 19.68 -3.00
CA LYS A 717 -4.12 19.91 -3.15
C LYS A 717 -3.82 21.25 -3.83
N SER A 718 -4.69 21.68 -4.75
CA SER A 718 -4.52 22.92 -5.51
C SER A 718 -4.67 24.17 -4.61
N GLY A 719 -3.63 25.01 -4.58
CA GLY A 719 -3.54 26.20 -3.72
C GLY A 719 -4.24 27.47 -4.23
N GLY A 720 -5.32 27.34 -5.01
CA GLY A 720 -6.00 28.44 -5.71
C GLY A 720 -6.72 29.46 -4.81
N THR A 721 -6.98 30.66 -5.34
CA THR A 721 -7.43 31.84 -4.57
C THR A 721 -8.96 31.99 -4.40
N GLY A 722 -9.78 31.19 -5.08
CA GLY A 722 -11.25 31.26 -5.04
C GLY A 722 -11.97 29.98 -5.47
N PRO A 723 -13.30 29.88 -5.27
CA PRO A 723 -14.09 28.72 -5.67
C PRO A 723 -14.20 28.62 -7.19
N TRP A 724 -14.18 27.39 -7.71
CA TRP A 724 -14.38 27.07 -9.13
C TRP A 724 -15.86 27.22 -9.51
N LEU A 725 -16.79 26.80 -8.65
CA LEU A 725 -18.22 26.96 -8.87
C LEU A 725 -18.67 28.37 -8.43
N ILE A 726 -18.54 29.32 -9.35
CA ILE A 726 -18.69 30.77 -9.11
C ILE A 726 -20.13 31.25 -8.87
N ASP A 727 -21.16 30.47 -9.24
CA ASP A 727 -22.57 30.86 -9.07
C ASP A 727 -23.24 30.25 -7.84
N ALA A 728 -22.46 29.71 -6.90
CA ALA A 728 -22.96 29.02 -5.71
C ALA A 728 -24.00 29.83 -4.90
N ASN A 729 -23.86 31.16 -4.89
CA ASN A 729 -24.68 32.08 -4.09
C ASN A 729 -25.85 32.71 -4.87
N ARG A 730 -26.09 32.30 -6.11
CA ARG A 730 -27.23 32.80 -6.89
C ARG A 730 -28.46 31.95 -6.60
N ASP A 731 -29.62 32.58 -6.43
CA ASP A 731 -30.88 31.84 -6.25
C ASP A 731 -31.46 31.35 -7.58
N ASN A 732 -31.19 32.07 -8.67
CA ASN A 732 -31.61 31.71 -10.02
C ASN A 732 -30.56 32.18 -11.04
N ILE A 733 -30.44 31.44 -12.13
CA ILE A 733 -29.65 31.82 -13.29
C ILE A 733 -30.54 32.72 -14.14
N GLY A 734 -30.19 34.02 -14.20
CA GLY A 734 -30.95 35.01 -14.96
C GLY A 734 -31.06 34.64 -16.45
N ALA A 735 -32.08 35.16 -17.14
CA ALA A 735 -32.47 34.79 -18.51
C ALA A 735 -31.44 35.08 -19.64
N ASN A 736 -30.23 35.53 -19.31
CA ASN A 736 -29.23 36.05 -20.26
C ASN A 736 -27.99 35.16 -20.45
N ARG A 737 -27.95 33.94 -19.90
CA ARG A 737 -26.85 32.99 -20.16
C ARG A 737 -27.27 31.94 -21.17
N PHE A 738 -26.54 31.87 -22.28
CA PHE A 738 -26.68 30.80 -23.25
C PHE A 738 -25.78 29.63 -22.83
N PRO A 739 -26.31 28.40 -22.74
CA PRO A 739 -25.49 27.20 -22.54
C PRO A 739 -24.41 27.09 -23.63
N ILE A 740 -23.28 26.48 -23.27
CA ILE A 740 -22.25 26.10 -24.24
C ILE A 740 -22.84 24.99 -25.10
N TYR A 741 -22.57 25.03 -26.40
CA TYR A 741 -23.13 24.05 -27.33
C TYR A 741 -22.20 22.85 -27.42
N ASP A 742 -22.56 21.76 -26.74
CA ASP A 742 -21.71 20.59 -26.51
C ASP A 742 -22.61 19.32 -26.40
N ASP A 743 -22.06 18.13 -26.14
CA ASP A 743 -22.66 16.79 -26.20
C ASP A 743 -23.95 16.61 -25.41
N GLN A 744 -24.23 17.49 -24.45
CA GLN A 744 -25.51 17.51 -23.73
C GLN A 744 -26.69 17.91 -24.63
N VAL A 745 -26.47 18.75 -25.67
CA VAL A 745 -27.56 19.41 -26.40
C VAL A 745 -28.57 18.41 -26.98
N PRO A 746 -28.16 17.32 -27.66
CA PRO A 746 -29.12 16.36 -28.20
C PRO A 746 -29.95 15.63 -27.13
N PHE A 747 -29.44 15.51 -25.91
CA PHE A 747 -30.15 14.93 -24.78
C PHE A 747 -31.09 15.95 -24.13
N GLU A 748 -30.62 17.18 -23.95
CA GLU A 748 -31.39 18.31 -23.41
C GLU A 748 -32.63 18.61 -24.27
N GLU A 749 -32.48 18.67 -25.59
CA GLU A 749 -33.59 18.88 -26.55
C GLU A 749 -34.69 17.81 -26.41
N ARG A 750 -34.35 16.63 -25.89
CA ARG A 750 -35.28 15.52 -25.64
C ARG A 750 -35.77 15.46 -24.19
N GLY A 751 -35.49 16.50 -23.42
CA GLY A 751 -35.95 16.71 -22.05
C GLY A 751 -35.21 15.85 -21.02
N VAL A 752 -33.90 15.68 -21.17
CA VAL A 752 -33.01 15.16 -20.13
C VAL A 752 -32.44 16.33 -19.32
N ASP A 753 -32.47 16.23 -18.00
CA ASP A 753 -31.88 17.24 -17.11
C ASP A 753 -30.35 17.17 -17.13
N VAL A 754 -29.68 18.31 -17.35
CA VAL A 754 -28.22 18.39 -17.53
C VAL A 754 -27.57 19.21 -16.41
N LEU A 755 -26.55 18.64 -15.76
CA LEU A 755 -25.57 19.39 -14.96
C LEU A 755 -24.30 19.61 -15.79
N HIS A 756 -23.95 20.87 -15.98
CA HIS A 756 -22.91 21.30 -16.89
C HIS A 756 -21.67 21.74 -16.10
N LEU A 757 -20.56 21.00 -16.25
CA LEU A 757 -19.28 21.25 -15.56
C LEU A 757 -18.18 21.50 -16.60
N ILE A 758 -18.22 22.68 -17.21
CA ILE A 758 -17.28 23.11 -18.25
C ILE A 758 -16.52 24.35 -17.77
N ASP A 759 -15.20 24.36 -17.95
CA ASP A 759 -14.36 25.53 -17.69
C ASP A 759 -14.58 26.59 -18.78
N ALA A 760 -15.45 27.55 -18.48
CA ALA A 760 -15.74 28.67 -19.34
C ALA A 760 -16.10 29.89 -18.50
N ASN A 761 -15.33 30.95 -18.65
CA ASN A 761 -15.53 32.16 -17.88
C ASN A 761 -16.81 32.88 -18.37
N PRO A 762 -17.88 32.98 -17.57
CA PRO A 762 -19.15 33.54 -18.04
C PRO A 762 -19.11 35.06 -18.20
N ASP A 763 -18.13 35.75 -17.61
CA ASP A 763 -18.01 37.21 -17.67
C ASP A 763 -17.28 37.66 -18.95
N THR A 764 -16.35 36.85 -19.44
CA THR A 764 -15.54 37.17 -20.64
C THR A 764 -15.88 36.31 -21.85
N GLY A 765 -16.50 35.13 -21.64
CA GLY A 765 -16.70 34.11 -22.66
C GLY A 765 -15.42 33.33 -23.00
N ASP A 766 -14.36 33.48 -22.22
CA ASP A 766 -13.07 32.83 -22.48
C ASP A 766 -13.06 31.39 -21.98
N PHE A 767 -12.53 30.51 -22.82
CA PHE A 767 -12.16 29.13 -22.52
C PHE A 767 -10.70 29.03 -22.03
N PRO A 768 -10.22 27.86 -21.58
CA PRO A 768 -8.82 27.67 -21.20
C PRO A 768 -7.87 28.11 -22.32
N LYS A 769 -6.76 28.76 -21.96
CA LYS A 769 -5.85 29.40 -22.95
C LYS A 769 -5.30 28.46 -24.03
N VAL A 770 -5.15 27.18 -23.69
CA VAL A 770 -4.61 26.15 -24.60
C VAL A 770 -5.68 25.42 -25.38
N TRP A 771 -6.97 25.63 -25.08
CA TRP A 771 -8.09 25.00 -25.77
C TRP A 771 -8.01 25.24 -27.28
N HIS A 772 -8.19 24.16 -28.06
CA HIS A 772 -8.07 24.16 -29.53
C HIS A 772 -6.71 24.60 -30.09
N THR A 773 -5.65 24.53 -29.29
CA THR A 773 -4.27 24.76 -29.73
C THR A 773 -3.44 23.48 -29.65
N LEU A 774 -2.34 23.41 -30.39
CA LEU A 774 -1.38 22.30 -30.26
C LEU A 774 -0.70 22.23 -28.89
N ASP A 775 -0.82 23.29 -28.09
CA ASP A 775 -0.32 23.31 -26.72
C ASP A 775 -1.25 22.56 -25.75
N ASP A 776 -2.44 22.10 -26.18
CA ASP A 776 -3.32 21.26 -25.38
C ASP A 776 -2.78 19.82 -25.22
N THR A 777 -1.69 19.72 -24.48
CA THR A 777 -0.91 18.51 -24.20
C THR A 777 -0.89 18.23 -22.70
N GLY A 778 -0.50 17.03 -22.31
CA GLY A 778 -0.42 16.65 -20.89
C GLY A 778 0.46 17.60 -20.05
N GLU A 779 1.47 18.23 -20.64
CA GLU A 779 2.38 19.16 -19.94
C GLU A 779 1.68 20.43 -19.42
N ASN A 780 0.54 20.80 -20.01
CA ASN A 780 -0.23 21.98 -19.62
C ASN A 780 -1.40 21.63 -18.67
N LEU A 781 -1.51 20.37 -18.24
CA LEU A 781 -2.43 19.97 -17.18
C LEU A 781 -1.87 20.29 -15.80
N ASP A 782 -2.72 20.81 -14.92
CA ASP A 782 -2.42 20.89 -13.51
C ASP A 782 -2.92 19.63 -12.79
N LEU A 783 -1.97 18.76 -12.42
CA LEU A 783 -2.29 17.46 -11.83
C LEU A 783 -2.95 17.56 -10.45
N ASP A 784 -2.62 18.60 -9.67
CA ASP A 784 -3.26 18.83 -8.37
C ASP A 784 -4.74 19.21 -8.58
N VAL A 785 -5.03 20.05 -9.58
CA VAL A 785 -6.41 20.39 -9.96
C VAL A 785 -7.17 19.18 -10.48
N MET A 786 -6.54 18.31 -11.28
CA MET A 786 -7.18 17.08 -11.76
C MET A 786 -7.54 16.12 -10.61
N GLU A 787 -6.64 15.94 -9.66
CA GLU A 787 -6.89 15.12 -8.47
C GLU A 787 -8.04 15.72 -7.64
N ASP A 788 -8.04 17.02 -7.42
CA ASP A 788 -9.10 17.72 -6.70
C ASP A 788 -10.47 17.61 -7.39
N TRP A 789 -10.50 17.68 -8.72
CA TRP A 789 -11.71 17.40 -9.51
C TRP A 789 -12.21 15.98 -9.32
N SER A 790 -11.30 15.00 -9.26
CA SER A 790 -11.70 13.61 -9.00
C SER A 790 -12.30 13.44 -7.61
N VAL A 791 -11.74 14.11 -6.59
CA VAL A 791 -12.30 14.11 -5.23
C VAL A 791 -13.67 14.77 -5.19
N LEU A 792 -13.84 15.90 -5.89
CA LEU A 792 -15.13 16.60 -5.98
C LEU A 792 -16.19 15.74 -6.66
N LEU A 793 -15.84 15.10 -7.78
CA LEU A 793 -16.74 14.24 -8.53
C LEU A 793 -17.15 13.01 -7.70
N ILE A 794 -16.20 12.37 -7.00
CA ILE A 794 -16.50 11.27 -6.07
C ILE A 794 -17.49 11.72 -5.00
N ALA A 795 -17.22 12.86 -4.35
CA ALA A 795 -18.10 13.39 -3.31
C ALA A 795 -19.51 13.67 -3.84
N PHE A 796 -19.61 14.23 -5.05
CA PHE A 796 -20.89 14.49 -5.70
C PHE A 796 -21.67 13.21 -5.99
N ILE A 797 -21.00 12.17 -6.52
CA ILE A 797 -21.65 10.87 -6.80
C ILE A 797 -22.08 10.19 -5.51
N VAL A 798 -21.25 10.24 -4.47
CA VAL A 798 -21.55 9.66 -3.15
C VAL A 798 -22.79 10.30 -2.54
N GLU A 799 -22.90 11.63 -2.60
CA GLU A 799 -24.09 12.35 -2.13
C GLU A 799 -25.31 12.03 -3.00
N TRP A 800 -25.17 12.06 -4.32
CA TRP A 800 -26.29 11.81 -5.25
C TRP A 800 -26.85 10.40 -5.12
N MET A 801 -25.98 9.39 -5.03
CA MET A 801 -26.38 7.98 -4.91
C MET A 801 -26.70 7.58 -3.47
N GLU A 802 -26.74 8.53 -2.53
CA GLU A 802 -26.99 8.28 -1.10
C GLU A 802 -26.06 7.18 -0.54
N LEU A 803 -24.79 7.24 -0.93
CA LEU A 803 -23.78 6.24 -0.56
C LEU A 803 -23.11 6.55 0.78
N GLU A 804 -23.43 7.68 1.40
CA GLU A 804 -22.82 8.17 2.65
C GLU A 804 -22.79 7.13 3.77
N GLY A 805 -23.81 6.26 3.84
CA GLY A 805 -23.89 5.15 4.79
C GLY A 805 -23.13 3.87 4.40
N TYR A 806 -22.47 3.85 3.25
CA TYR A 806 -21.75 2.70 2.68
C TYR A 806 -20.28 3.01 2.34
N VAL A 807 -19.87 4.29 2.38
CA VAL A 807 -18.49 4.80 2.15
C VAL A 807 -17.62 4.60 3.42
N MET A 808 -17.75 3.46 4.09
CA MET A 808 -17.15 3.21 5.41
C MET A 808 -16.36 1.94 5.52
#